data_AF-A0A3C1B9G2-F1
#
_entry.id   AF-A0A3C1B9G2-F1
#
_cell.length_a   1.000
_cell.length_b   1.000
_cell.length_c   1.000
_cell.angle_alpha   90.00
_cell.angle_beta   90.00
_cell.angle_gamma   90.00
#
_symmetry.space_group_name_H-M   'P 1'
#
loop_
_entity.id
_entity.type
_entity.pdbx_description
1 polymer ?
#
loop_
_entity_poly.entity_id
_entity_poly.type
_entity_poly.pdbx_seq_one_letter_code
_entity_poly.pdbx_strand_id
1 'polypeptide(L)'
;MCAETPDYKETLNLPKTNFPMRAGLPKREPEWLQKWENMGLYNRLREKQGRKPFTLHDGPPYANGHLHIGHALNKILKDMVVRSQQMMGKDARYIPGWDCHGLPIEWKIEEQYRKNGRDKDTVPLVDFRQECRKFAAEWVDVQRAEFKRLGITGNWEMPYLTMDYHAERVIAEEFMTFLMTGTLYQGSKPVMWSPVEKTALAEAEVEYHDKESFTIWVRFPVLNSYNPALEGADVVIWTTTPWTIPSNRGVVYHQDISYGVYEVTAAPEDNWVKTGDRVLLADKQAASVLEKARVESFSRISDAGDLSNTSVAHPLAGMEGSNGEWDEPRDFRAAPFVTEEDGTGFVHCAPSHGMDEFELYRDAGMLEQVLTYNVMEDGRMRADLPFFGGKRILKPNGKEGNVNTAVIEKLAESGKLLARGKIKHSYPHSWRSKAPLIYRNTPQWFAAIDRPVGDNQDKFGKTIRERALNSIDKMVEWTPKTGRNRLYSMIEARPDWVLSRQRAWGVPLTCFTKTGGKPTDPDFLLRNGEVNARIAAAFESEGADAWYAEGAKNRFLDGIVDPEAYEQVFDILDVWFDSGSTHAFVLRDRDDGSEDGMADLYLEGTDQHRGWFHSSILQSCGTRGHAPYRGVLTHGFTLDEKGMKMSKSLGNTVAPEQVVKQYGGDILRLWVAQSDYSADLRIGPEILKNTADAYRRLRNTMRFLLGSLADF
;
A
#
# COMPACT_ATOMS: atom_id res chain seq x y z
N MET A 1 41.89 -10.98 83.02
CA MET A 1 41.98 -10.29 81.72
C MET A 1 41.88 -11.36 80.65
N CYS A 2 40.71 -11.53 80.03
CA CYS A 2 40.58 -12.42 78.87
C CYS A 2 41.35 -11.79 77.70
N ALA A 3 42.17 -12.57 77.02
CA ALA A 3 42.87 -12.13 75.82
C ALA A 3 41.86 -11.61 74.80
N GLU A 4 42.07 -10.39 74.30
CA GLU A 4 41.30 -9.85 73.18
C GLU A 4 41.42 -10.83 72.01
N THR A 5 40.30 -11.45 71.66
CA THR A 5 40.25 -12.36 70.51
C THR A 5 40.35 -11.50 69.25
N PRO A 6 41.28 -11.78 68.31
CA PRO A 6 41.41 -10.99 67.10
C PRO A 6 40.09 -10.94 66.32
N ASP A 7 39.72 -9.78 65.77
CA ASP A 7 38.61 -9.71 64.83
C ASP A 7 39.03 -10.40 63.52
N TYR A 8 38.62 -11.66 63.35
CA TYR A 8 38.91 -12.46 62.16
C TYR A 8 38.44 -11.79 60.86
N LYS A 9 37.54 -10.81 60.90
CA LYS A 9 37.15 -10.05 59.71
C LYS A 9 38.33 -9.32 59.06
N GLU A 10 39.30 -8.85 59.85
CA GLU A 10 40.47 -8.12 59.37
C GLU A 10 41.49 -9.03 58.67
N THR A 11 41.42 -10.35 58.90
CA THR A 11 42.31 -11.34 58.28
C THR A 11 41.75 -11.93 56.98
N LEU A 12 40.49 -11.62 56.61
CA LEU A 12 39.83 -12.14 55.42
C LEU A 12 40.06 -11.25 54.19
N ASN A 13 40.37 -11.88 53.05
CA ASN A 13 40.39 -11.19 51.76
C ASN A 13 38.95 -11.06 51.19
N LEU A 14 38.22 -10.07 51.70
CA LEU A 14 36.84 -9.81 51.26
C LEU A 14 36.81 -9.05 49.93
N PRO A 15 35.85 -9.35 49.03
CA PRO A 15 35.73 -8.65 47.75
C PRO A 15 35.55 -7.13 47.91
N LYS A 16 36.38 -6.32 47.21
CA LYS A 16 36.36 -4.85 47.26
C LYS A 16 36.10 -4.25 45.88
N THR A 17 35.02 -3.50 45.70
CA THR A 17 34.76 -2.84 44.41
C THR A 17 33.88 -1.60 44.55
N ASN A 18 34.20 -0.56 43.78
CA ASN A 18 33.35 0.62 43.60
C ASN A 18 32.18 0.37 42.63
N PHE A 19 32.10 -0.82 42.03
CA PHE A 19 31.00 -1.20 41.17
C PHE A 19 29.72 -1.47 41.99
N PRO A 20 28.65 -0.67 41.83
CA PRO A 20 27.49 -0.75 42.69
C PRO A 20 26.63 -1.98 42.39
N MET A 21 26.03 -2.56 43.44
CA MET A 21 25.14 -3.73 43.36
C MET A 21 23.88 -3.40 42.55
N ARG A 22 23.18 -2.31 42.88
CA ARG A 22 22.08 -1.78 42.07
C ARG A 22 22.63 -0.97 40.91
N ALA A 23 22.13 -1.20 39.71
CA ALA A 23 22.63 -0.48 38.54
C ALA A 23 22.21 0.99 38.53
N GLY A 24 20.95 1.29 38.88
CA GLY A 24 20.41 2.66 38.77
C GLY A 24 20.31 3.12 37.30
N LEU A 25 19.98 2.20 36.39
CA LEU A 25 20.02 2.41 34.94
C LEU A 25 19.27 3.66 34.47
N PRO A 26 18.01 3.93 34.89
CA PRO A 26 17.29 5.12 34.40
C PRO A 26 18.03 6.45 34.63
N LYS A 27 18.81 6.53 35.72
CA LYS A 27 19.61 7.71 36.07
C LYS A 27 21.00 7.72 35.43
N ARG A 28 21.68 6.56 35.35
CA ARG A 28 23.08 6.48 34.90
C ARG A 28 23.24 6.39 33.39
N GLU A 29 22.31 5.76 32.68
CA GLU A 29 22.38 5.64 31.23
C GLU A 29 22.47 7.02 30.53
N PRO A 30 21.68 8.06 30.91
CA PRO A 30 21.87 9.40 30.35
C PRO A 30 23.29 9.95 30.52
N GLU A 31 23.94 9.72 31.66
CA GLU A 31 25.34 10.15 31.89
C GLU A 31 26.32 9.42 30.93
N TRP A 32 26.09 8.13 30.66
CA TRP A 32 26.90 7.37 29.71
C TRP A 32 26.68 7.82 28.27
N LEU A 33 25.43 8.07 27.87
CA LEU A 33 25.10 8.57 26.55
C LEU A 33 25.70 9.95 26.32
N GLN A 34 25.62 10.85 27.31
CA GLN A 34 26.26 12.16 27.23
C GLN A 34 27.78 12.05 27.09
N LYS A 35 28.41 11.12 27.81
CA LYS A 35 29.85 10.86 27.65
C LYS A 35 30.19 10.38 26.23
N TRP A 36 29.37 9.50 25.64
CA TRP A 36 29.56 9.03 24.26
C TRP A 36 29.37 10.12 23.22
N GLU A 37 28.41 11.03 23.44
CA GLU A 37 28.20 12.19 22.60
C GLU A 37 29.38 13.17 22.70
N ASN A 38 29.82 13.53 23.91
CA ASN A 38 30.95 14.44 24.14
C ASN A 38 32.27 13.92 23.55
N MET A 39 32.46 12.60 23.50
CA MET A 39 33.66 12.01 22.89
C MET A 39 33.56 11.83 21.37
N GLY A 40 32.42 12.17 20.76
CA GLY A 40 32.16 11.93 19.35
C GLY A 40 32.29 10.45 18.99
N LEU A 41 31.72 9.54 19.79
CA LEU A 41 32.01 8.10 19.72
C LEU A 41 31.85 7.53 18.31
N TYR A 42 30.81 7.94 17.57
CA TYR A 42 30.57 7.47 16.21
C TYR A 42 31.73 7.83 15.27
N ASN A 43 32.12 9.11 15.21
CA ASN A 43 33.22 9.61 14.39
C ASN A 43 34.55 8.97 14.80
N ARG A 44 34.80 8.85 16.12
CA ARG A 44 36.00 8.20 16.65
C ARG A 44 36.13 6.73 16.22
N LEU A 45 35.00 6.02 16.04
CA LEU A 45 35.04 4.65 15.53
C LEU A 45 35.48 4.58 14.06
N ARG A 46 35.24 5.64 13.27
CA ARG A 46 35.59 5.75 11.84
C ARG A 46 37.05 6.16 11.59
N GLU A 47 37.71 6.74 12.59
CA GLU A 47 39.13 7.12 12.48
C GLU A 47 40.06 5.92 12.21
N LYS A 48 39.63 4.70 12.56
CA LYS A 48 40.39 3.47 12.34
C LYS A 48 40.42 3.08 10.85
N GLN A 49 41.57 3.28 10.23
CA GLN A 49 41.85 2.94 8.84
C GLN A 49 42.02 1.43 8.59
N GLY A 50 41.87 1.01 7.34
CA GLY A 50 42.16 -0.36 6.87
C GLY A 50 41.11 -1.42 7.23
N ARG A 51 39.95 -1.01 7.76
CA ARG A 51 38.85 -1.92 8.09
C ARG A 51 37.95 -2.15 6.87
N LYS A 52 37.51 -3.39 6.66
CA LYS A 52 36.51 -3.70 5.63
C LYS A 52 35.18 -3.01 5.97
N PRO A 53 34.52 -2.30 5.04
CA PRO A 53 33.23 -1.67 5.30
C PRO A 53 32.15 -2.73 5.59
N PHE A 54 31.17 -2.33 6.38
CA PHE A 54 29.91 -3.04 6.53
C PHE A 54 28.78 -2.03 6.65
N THR A 55 27.81 -2.09 5.76
CA THR A 55 26.68 -1.15 5.75
C THR A 55 25.39 -1.90 6.04
N LEU A 56 24.83 -1.65 7.23
CA LEU A 56 23.44 -1.97 7.52
C LEU A 56 22.61 -0.77 7.09
N HIS A 57 21.78 -0.93 6.07
CA HIS A 57 20.88 0.13 5.63
C HIS A 57 19.64 0.14 6.48
N ASP A 58 19.36 1.29 7.06
CA ASP A 58 18.24 1.48 7.96
C ASP A 58 16.96 1.69 7.13
N GLY A 59 15.91 0.89 7.33
CA GLY A 59 14.59 1.23 6.81
C GLY A 59 14.02 2.44 7.55
N PRO A 60 13.50 3.44 6.83
CA PRO A 60 13.10 4.69 7.45
C PRO A 60 11.76 4.55 8.19
N PRO A 61 11.67 4.75 9.52
CA PRO A 61 10.38 4.93 10.19
C PRO A 61 9.65 6.18 9.72
N TYR A 62 8.31 6.15 9.79
CA TYR A 62 7.47 7.32 9.52
C TYR A 62 7.63 8.40 10.58
N ALA A 63 7.84 9.64 10.15
CA ALA A 63 7.97 10.82 11.02
C ALA A 63 6.60 11.40 11.44
N ASN A 64 5.82 10.65 12.24
CA ASN A 64 4.44 11.05 12.57
C ASN A 64 3.96 10.77 14.02
N GLY A 65 4.81 10.22 14.89
CA GLY A 65 4.39 9.80 16.22
C GLY A 65 5.51 9.25 17.11
N HIS A 66 5.22 9.07 18.40
CA HIS A 66 6.16 8.45 19.35
C HIS A 66 6.47 7.00 19.00
N LEU A 67 7.64 6.51 19.42
CA LEU A 67 8.03 5.13 19.20
C LEU A 67 7.11 4.13 19.94
N HIS A 68 6.79 3.02 19.28
CA HIS A 68 6.20 1.84 19.91
C HIS A 68 7.26 0.75 20.11
N ILE A 69 6.93 -0.29 20.86
CA ILE A 69 7.89 -1.35 21.23
C ILE A 69 8.46 -2.12 20.04
N GLY A 70 7.72 -2.26 18.94
CA GLY A 70 8.26 -2.75 17.67
C GLY A 70 9.45 -1.94 17.12
N HIS A 71 9.44 -0.60 17.23
CA HIS A 71 10.59 0.23 16.85
C HIS A 71 11.80 -0.03 17.74
N ALA A 72 11.57 -0.24 19.05
CA ALA A 72 12.65 -0.57 19.97
C ALA A 72 13.27 -1.92 19.63
N LEU A 73 12.47 -2.96 19.39
CA LEU A 73 12.93 -4.27 18.93
C LEU A 73 13.82 -4.13 17.68
N ASN A 74 13.27 -3.49 16.64
CA ASN A 74 13.94 -3.31 15.36
C ASN A 74 15.31 -2.62 15.50
N LYS A 75 15.35 -1.47 16.16
CA LYS A 75 16.57 -0.65 16.21
C LYS A 75 17.61 -1.18 17.19
N ILE A 76 17.18 -1.87 18.25
CA ILE A 76 18.10 -2.59 19.14
C ILE A 76 18.75 -3.75 18.38
N LEU A 77 18.01 -4.51 17.57
CA LEU A 77 18.59 -5.55 16.72
C LEU A 77 19.61 -4.98 15.73
N LYS A 78 19.29 -3.88 15.04
CA LYS A 78 20.22 -3.19 14.15
C LYS A 78 21.50 -2.76 14.86
N ASP A 79 21.36 -2.14 16.04
CA ASP A 79 22.50 -1.71 16.85
C ASP A 79 23.36 -2.89 17.33
N MET A 80 22.75 -4.04 17.68
CA MET A 80 23.50 -5.27 17.99
C MET A 80 24.30 -5.79 16.79
N VAL A 81 23.70 -5.79 15.59
CA VAL A 81 24.40 -6.18 14.35
C VAL A 81 25.56 -5.22 14.07
N VAL A 82 25.33 -3.91 14.06
CA VAL A 82 26.35 -2.91 13.77
C VAL A 82 27.51 -3.00 14.78
N ARG A 83 27.20 -3.07 16.08
CA ARG A 83 28.22 -3.19 17.13
C ARG A 83 29.01 -4.50 17.03
N SER A 84 28.36 -5.63 16.76
CA SER A 84 29.06 -6.91 16.62
C SER A 84 30.00 -6.90 15.41
N GLN A 85 29.56 -6.40 14.26
CA GLN A 85 30.41 -6.26 13.06
C GLN A 85 31.59 -5.31 13.32
N GLN A 86 31.37 -4.20 14.06
CA GLN A 86 32.43 -3.29 14.48
C GLN A 86 33.47 -3.97 15.38
N MET A 87 33.01 -4.80 16.32
CA MET A 87 33.86 -5.56 17.25
C MET A 87 34.61 -6.70 16.55
N MET A 88 34.05 -7.25 15.47
CA MET A 88 34.69 -8.22 14.57
C MET A 88 35.70 -7.57 13.60
N GLY A 89 35.94 -6.27 13.72
CA GLY A 89 37.00 -5.56 12.99
C GLY A 89 36.55 -4.88 11.69
N LYS A 90 35.25 -4.86 11.38
CA LYS A 90 34.72 -4.10 10.24
C LYS A 90 34.56 -2.61 10.58
N ASP A 91 34.45 -1.79 9.55
CA ASP A 91 33.96 -0.41 9.62
C ASP A 91 32.43 -0.45 9.44
N ALA A 92 31.71 -0.79 10.52
CA ALA A 92 30.25 -0.97 10.47
C ALA A 92 29.55 0.38 10.59
N ARG A 93 28.96 0.87 9.48
CA ARG A 93 28.28 2.15 9.38
C ARG A 93 26.78 1.97 9.59
N TYR A 94 26.16 2.94 10.24
CA TYR A 94 24.72 3.01 10.46
C TYR A 94 24.26 4.45 10.31
N ILE A 95 23.50 4.70 9.25
CA ILE A 95 22.93 6.00 8.91
C ILE A 95 21.43 5.89 9.16
N PRO A 96 20.91 6.51 10.23
CA PRO A 96 19.47 6.50 10.49
C PRO A 96 18.75 7.36 9.46
N GLY A 97 17.49 7.05 9.17
CA GLY A 97 16.67 7.94 8.35
C GLY A 97 15.18 7.88 8.64
N TRP A 98 14.43 8.69 7.88
CA TRP A 98 12.99 8.89 8.08
C TRP A 98 12.21 9.01 6.79
N ASP A 99 11.00 8.47 6.85
CA ASP A 99 9.99 8.59 5.82
C ASP A 99 9.10 9.78 6.21
N CYS A 100 9.19 10.84 5.41
CA CYS A 100 8.71 12.16 5.72
C CYS A 100 7.51 12.53 4.83
N HIS A 101 7.07 11.65 3.93
CA HIS A 101 5.98 11.90 2.99
C HIS A 101 4.72 11.07 3.30
N GLY A 102 3.65 11.36 2.54
CA GLY A 102 2.47 10.52 2.50
C GLY A 102 1.32 10.93 3.43
N LEU A 103 0.23 10.20 3.28
CA LEU A 103 -1.07 10.47 3.89
C LEU A 103 -1.07 10.64 5.42
N PRO A 104 -0.31 9.87 6.23
CA PRO A 104 -0.36 10.02 7.68
C PRO A 104 0.02 11.43 8.17
N ILE A 105 0.91 12.13 7.45
CA ILE A 105 1.33 13.49 7.78
C ILE A 105 0.27 14.50 7.31
N GLU A 106 -0.20 14.40 6.06
CA GLU A 106 -1.29 15.24 5.55
C GLU A 106 -2.50 15.20 6.49
N TRP A 107 -2.87 13.99 6.92
CA TRP A 107 -3.99 13.76 7.81
C TRP A 107 -3.86 14.51 9.14
N LYS A 108 -2.65 14.56 9.71
CA LYS A 108 -2.38 15.28 10.96
C LYS A 108 -2.51 16.78 10.79
N ILE A 109 -2.04 17.34 9.68
CA ILE A 109 -2.22 18.76 9.35
C ILE A 109 -3.71 19.07 9.13
N GLU A 110 -4.42 18.25 8.36
CA GLU A 110 -5.85 18.41 8.14
C GLU A 110 -6.69 18.28 9.42
N GLU A 111 -6.28 17.42 10.35
CA GLU A 111 -6.90 17.32 11.67
C GLU A 111 -6.75 18.62 12.46
N GLN A 112 -5.59 19.29 12.36
CA GLN A 112 -5.35 20.60 12.98
C GLN A 112 -6.23 21.69 12.33
N TYR A 113 -6.34 21.71 11.00
CA TYR A 113 -7.23 22.64 10.30
C TYR A 113 -8.69 22.48 10.73
N ARG A 114 -9.18 21.23 10.79
CA ARG A 114 -10.54 20.93 11.24
C ARG A 114 -10.78 21.40 12.68
N LYS A 115 -9.83 21.18 13.58
CA LYS A 115 -9.90 21.70 14.96
C LYS A 115 -9.94 23.23 15.03
N ASN A 116 -9.30 23.89 14.08
CA ASN A 116 -9.24 25.34 13.98
C ASN A 116 -10.34 25.95 13.09
N GLY A 117 -11.27 25.15 12.55
CA GLY A 117 -12.33 25.62 11.65
C GLY A 117 -11.85 26.13 10.29
N ARG A 118 -10.63 25.77 9.86
CA ARG A 118 -10.06 26.12 8.56
C ARG A 118 -10.34 25.01 7.55
N ASP A 119 -10.71 25.38 6.32
CA ASP A 119 -10.90 24.43 5.23
C ASP A 119 -9.58 24.22 4.45
N LYS A 120 -9.21 22.96 4.19
CA LYS A 120 -8.00 22.59 3.44
C LYS A 120 -8.02 23.22 2.04
N ASP A 121 -9.19 23.25 1.41
CA ASP A 121 -9.35 23.69 0.02
C ASP A 121 -9.09 25.20 -0.17
N THR A 122 -8.96 25.95 0.93
CA THR A 122 -8.59 27.38 0.92
C THR A 122 -7.09 27.62 1.12
N VAL A 123 -6.30 26.57 1.34
CA VAL A 123 -4.86 26.66 1.58
C VAL A 123 -4.12 26.43 0.26
N PRO A 124 -3.22 27.35 -0.16
CA PRO A 124 -2.37 27.10 -1.31
C PRO A 124 -1.57 25.80 -1.15
N LEU A 125 -1.42 25.05 -2.25
CA LEU A 125 -0.80 23.72 -2.22
C LEU A 125 0.62 23.73 -1.64
N VAL A 126 1.44 24.71 -2.04
CA VAL A 126 2.82 24.86 -1.55
C VAL A 126 2.83 25.16 -0.04
N ASP A 127 1.95 26.03 0.44
CA ASP A 127 1.86 26.33 1.88
C ASP A 127 1.51 25.07 2.69
N PHE A 128 0.54 24.28 2.21
CA PHE A 128 0.18 23.01 2.83
C PHE A 128 1.36 22.02 2.88
N ARG A 129 2.14 21.93 1.80
CA ARG A 129 3.35 21.09 1.73
C ARG A 129 4.43 21.56 2.72
N GLN A 130 4.63 22.87 2.85
CA GLN A 130 5.56 23.44 3.82
C GLN A 130 5.14 23.17 5.28
N GLU A 131 3.83 23.22 5.58
CA GLU A 131 3.32 22.81 6.88
C GLU A 131 3.55 21.32 7.17
N CYS A 132 3.39 20.44 6.17
CA CYS A 132 3.71 19.02 6.27
C CYS A 132 5.21 18.77 6.53
N ARG A 133 6.09 19.47 5.80
CA ARG A 133 7.56 19.44 5.99
C ARG A 133 7.95 19.81 7.41
N LYS A 134 7.38 20.90 7.93
CA LYS A 134 7.64 21.36 9.30
C LYS A 134 7.21 20.33 10.35
N PHE A 135 6.02 19.76 10.20
CA PHE A 135 5.52 18.72 11.09
C PHE A 135 6.41 17.47 11.08
N ALA A 136 6.86 17.02 9.91
CA ALA A 136 7.78 15.90 9.79
C ALA A 136 9.12 16.19 10.51
N ALA A 137 9.69 17.39 10.32
CA ALA A 137 10.93 17.79 10.96
C ALA A 137 10.84 17.75 12.50
N GLU A 138 9.74 18.24 13.07
CA GLU A 138 9.50 18.17 14.52
C GLU A 138 9.47 16.72 15.04
N TRP A 139 8.81 15.81 14.31
CA TRP A 139 8.76 14.40 14.69
C TRP A 139 10.08 13.66 14.52
N VAL A 140 10.89 14.02 13.51
CA VAL A 140 12.25 13.49 13.34
C VAL A 140 13.07 13.75 14.60
N ASP A 141 13.05 14.97 15.13
CA ASP A 141 13.83 15.31 16.32
C ASP A 141 13.35 14.57 17.57
N VAL A 142 12.04 14.44 17.76
CA VAL A 142 11.46 13.66 18.87
C VAL A 142 11.89 12.19 18.78
N GLN A 143 11.69 11.54 17.64
CA GLN A 143 12.04 10.13 17.45
C GLN A 143 13.56 9.91 17.53
N ARG A 144 14.38 10.85 17.02
CA ARG A 144 15.84 10.82 17.14
C ARG A 144 16.26 10.78 18.61
N ALA A 145 15.69 11.62 19.45
CA ALA A 145 15.97 11.62 20.89
C ALA A 145 15.54 10.31 21.56
N GLU A 146 14.38 9.78 21.20
CA GLU A 146 13.87 8.50 21.72
C GLU A 146 14.79 7.32 21.32
N PHE A 147 15.27 7.27 20.08
CA PHE A 147 16.23 6.25 19.65
C PHE A 147 17.60 6.40 20.32
N LYS A 148 18.16 7.62 20.41
CA LYS A 148 19.39 7.87 21.17
C LYS A 148 19.24 7.37 22.61
N ARG A 149 18.08 7.56 23.23
CA ARG A 149 17.79 7.11 24.60
C ARG A 149 17.81 5.58 24.76
N LEU A 150 17.56 4.81 23.70
CA LEU A 150 17.71 3.33 23.68
C LEU A 150 19.18 2.87 23.55
N GLY A 151 20.14 3.80 23.50
CA GLY A 151 21.57 3.51 23.40
C GLY A 151 22.04 3.12 22.01
N ILE A 152 21.27 3.47 20.97
CA ILE A 152 21.62 3.20 19.58
C ILE A 152 22.71 4.17 19.12
N THR A 153 23.79 3.65 18.54
CA THR A 153 24.88 4.47 17.99
C THR A 153 24.79 4.52 16.46
N GLY A 154 24.83 5.73 15.89
CA GLY A 154 24.71 5.98 14.45
C GLY A 154 25.06 7.42 14.09
N ASN A 155 25.02 7.73 12.79
CA ASN A 155 25.18 9.10 12.30
C ASN A 155 23.92 9.94 12.54
N TRP A 156 23.64 10.27 13.79
CA TRP A 156 22.46 11.05 14.18
C TRP A 156 22.54 12.53 13.80
N GLU A 157 23.73 13.03 13.49
CA GLU A 157 23.98 14.43 13.08
C GLU A 157 23.60 14.64 11.61
N MET A 158 23.88 13.66 10.77
CA MET A 158 23.52 13.67 9.34
C MET A 158 22.65 12.46 8.99
N PRO A 159 21.41 12.36 9.52
CA PRO A 159 20.47 11.35 9.06
C PRO A 159 20.10 11.58 7.60
N TYR A 160 19.45 10.60 6.96
CA TYR A 160 18.82 10.84 5.67
C TYR A 160 17.32 11.09 5.86
N LEU A 161 16.76 12.07 5.16
CA LEU A 161 15.31 12.34 5.16
C LEU A 161 14.80 12.29 3.72
N THR A 162 13.69 11.59 3.50
CA THR A 162 13.05 11.53 2.17
C THR A 162 12.60 12.90 1.64
N MET A 163 12.41 13.88 2.53
CA MET A 163 12.09 15.26 2.19
C MET A 163 13.32 16.14 1.96
N ASP A 164 14.55 15.66 2.19
CA ASP A 164 15.75 16.44 1.86
C ASP A 164 15.76 16.73 0.35
N TYR A 165 16.11 17.95 -0.07
CA TYR A 165 16.02 18.36 -1.48
C TYR A 165 16.82 17.44 -2.41
N HIS A 166 18.01 17.01 -1.97
CA HIS A 166 18.79 16.01 -2.69
C HIS A 166 18.06 14.66 -2.82
N ALA A 167 17.40 14.20 -1.77
CA ALA A 167 16.61 12.97 -1.81
C ALA A 167 15.42 13.12 -2.76
N GLU A 168 14.67 14.23 -2.70
CA GLU A 168 13.56 14.53 -3.61
C GLU A 168 14.01 14.56 -5.08
N ARG A 169 15.17 15.19 -5.38
CA ARG A 169 15.80 15.15 -6.71
C ARG A 169 16.04 13.71 -7.15
N VAL A 170 16.75 12.92 -6.34
CA VAL A 170 17.12 11.55 -6.70
C VAL A 170 15.90 10.66 -6.87
N ILE A 171 14.90 10.78 -5.99
CA ILE A 171 13.63 10.04 -6.14
C ILE A 171 12.97 10.38 -7.48
N ALA A 172 12.95 11.66 -7.87
CA ALA A 172 12.45 12.08 -9.16
C ALA A 172 13.27 11.51 -10.34
N GLU A 173 14.60 11.48 -10.25
CA GLU A 173 15.47 10.88 -11.28
C GLU A 173 15.26 9.37 -11.42
N GLU A 174 15.11 8.66 -10.30
CA GLU A 174 14.81 7.24 -10.32
C GLU A 174 13.45 6.99 -10.97
N PHE A 175 12.43 7.81 -10.70
CA PHE A 175 11.15 7.78 -11.44
C PHE A 175 11.32 8.08 -12.93
N MET A 176 12.10 9.11 -13.28
CA MET A 176 12.39 9.46 -14.66
C MET A 176 13.10 8.33 -15.42
N THR A 177 13.82 7.44 -14.73
CA THR A 177 14.38 6.24 -15.35
C THR A 177 13.28 5.29 -15.86
N PHE A 178 12.18 5.11 -15.11
CA PHE A 178 11.01 4.35 -15.58
C PHE A 178 10.32 5.04 -16.77
N LEU A 179 10.24 6.37 -16.75
CA LEU A 179 9.74 7.18 -17.88
C LEU A 179 10.58 6.94 -19.14
N MET A 180 11.92 7.05 -19.03
CA MET A 180 12.84 6.99 -20.16
C MET A 180 13.00 5.57 -20.74
N THR A 181 12.92 4.53 -19.90
CA THR A 181 12.93 3.12 -20.35
C THR A 181 11.60 2.68 -20.96
N GLY A 182 10.55 3.49 -20.82
CA GLY A 182 9.20 3.16 -21.31
C GLY A 182 8.51 2.09 -20.49
N THR A 183 8.99 1.79 -19.29
CA THR A 183 8.32 0.92 -18.31
C THR A 183 7.19 1.66 -17.60
N LEU A 184 7.23 2.99 -17.52
CA LEU A 184 6.10 3.81 -17.08
C LEU A 184 5.00 3.84 -18.15
N TYR A 185 3.76 3.65 -17.73
CA TYR A 185 2.58 3.90 -18.55
C TYR A 185 1.41 4.42 -17.71
N GLN A 186 0.49 5.13 -18.36
CA GLN A 186 -0.80 5.45 -17.76
C GLN A 186 -1.80 4.35 -18.11
N GLY A 187 -2.29 3.68 -17.09
CA GLY A 187 -3.36 2.70 -17.19
C GLY A 187 -4.59 3.20 -16.46
N SER A 188 -5.49 2.27 -16.16
CA SER A 188 -6.68 2.58 -15.38
C SER A 188 -6.91 1.48 -14.36
N LYS A 189 -7.37 1.85 -13.17
CA LYS A 189 -7.72 0.90 -12.11
C LYS A 189 -8.97 1.39 -11.38
N PRO A 190 -9.92 0.49 -11.06
CA PRO A 190 -10.99 0.79 -10.13
C PRO A 190 -10.40 1.11 -8.76
N VAL A 191 -10.65 2.32 -8.28
CA VAL A 191 -10.29 2.74 -6.92
C VAL A 191 -11.56 3.05 -6.15
N MET A 192 -11.50 2.85 -4.83
CA MET A 192 -12.56 3.32 -3.96
C MET A 192 -12.54 4.85 -3.97
N TRP A 193 -13.64 5.46 -4.35
CA TRP A 193 -13.74 6.87 -4.70
C TRP A 193 -14.92 7.52 -3.98
N SER A 194 -14.72 8.73 -3.47
CA SER A 194 -15.79 9.57 -2.96
C SER A 194 -16.21 10.58 -4.03
N PRO A 195 -17.42 10.44 -4.62
CA PRO A 195 -17.93 11.43 -5.57
C PRO A 195 -18.16 12.81 -4.96
N VAL A 196 -18.36 12.87 -3.65
CA VAL A 196 -18.57 14.11 -2.90
C VAL A 196 -17.26 14.86 -2.73
N GLU A 197 -16.20 14.15 -2.37
CA GLU A 197 -14.87 14.73 -2.09
C GLU A 197 -13.95 14.75 -3.31
N LYS A 198 -14.33 14.06 -4.40
CA LYS A 198 -13.57 13.92 -5.65
C LYS A 198 -12.14 13.40 -5.42
N THR A 199 -12.02 12.40 -4.55
CA THR A 199 -10.74 11.76 -4.23
C THR A 199 -10.91 10.25 -4.11
N ALA A 200 -9.83 9.53 -4.39
CA ALA A 200 -9.70 8.15 -3.98
C ALA A 200 -9.52 8.08 -2.45
N LEU A 201 -9.99 6.99 -1.85
CA LEU A 201 -9.82 6.67 -0.44
C LEU A 201 -9.06 5.36 -0.29
N ALA A 202 -8.09 5.35 0.62
CA ALA A 202 -7.46 4.12 1.09
C ALA A 202 -8.40 3.37 2.04
N GLU A 203 -8.20 2.07 2.23
CA GLU A 203 -9.03 1.23 3.11
C GLU A 203 -9.13 1.76 4.55
N ALA A 204 -8.06 2.40 5.05
CA ALA A 204 -8.04 3.04 6.38
C ALA A 204 -8.95 4.28 6.50
N GLU A 205 -9.37 4.85 5.37
CA GLU A 205 -10.27 6.01 5.28
C GLU A 205 -11.73 5.60 5.04
N VAL A 206 -12.02 4.30 5.09
CA VAL A 206 -13.34 3.71 4.84
C VAL A 206 -13.98 3.27 6.15
N GLU A 207 -15.21 3.69 6.37
CA GLU A 207 -16.06 3.16 7.44
C GLU A 207 -17.26 2.42 6.82
N TYR A 208 -17.77 1.44 7.54
CA TYR A 208 -18.94 0.68 7.09
C TYR A 208 -20.19 1.13 7.84
N HIS A 209 -21.23 1.46 7.09
CA HIS A 209 -22.55 1.81 7.61
C HIS A 209 -23.63 1.09 6.82
N ASP A 210 -24.76 0.82 7.47
CA ASP A 210 -25.93 0.30 6.79
C ASP A 210 -26.46 1.29 5.74
N LYS A 211 -26.63 0.81 4.51
CA LYS A 211 -27.23 1.57 3.40
C LYS A 211 -28.41 0.79 2.84
N GLU A 212 -29.50 1.49 2.54
CA GLU A 212 -30.57 0.97 1.68
C GLU A 212 -30.16 1.14 0.21
N SER A 213 -30.05 0.04 -0.52
CA SER A 213 -29.68 0.02 -1.95
C SER A 213 -30.79 -0.60 -2.79
N PHE A 214 -30.96 -0.13 -4.02
CA PHE A 214 -31.83 -0.79 -4.99
C PHE A 214 -31.28 -2.16 -5.37
N THR A 215 -32.16 -3.13 -5.60
CA THR A 215 -31.81 -4.41 -6.23
C THR A 215 -32.59 -4.55 -7.52
N ILE A 216 -31.93 -5.07 -8.56
CA ILE A 216 -32.58 -5.36 -9.85
C ILE A 216 -32.18 -6.73 -10.36
N TRP A 217 -33.12 -7.36 -11.06
CA TRP A 217 -32.88 -8.56 -11.85
C TRP A 217 -33.08 -8.19 -13.31
N VAL A 218 -32.08 -8.46 -14.14
CA VAL A 218 -32.04 -7.95 -15.53
C VAL A 218 -31.78 -9.09 -16.49
N ARG A 219 -32.55 -9.13 -17.57
CA ARG A 219 -32.50 -10.13 -18.63
C ARG A 219 -31.52 -9.69 -19.72
N PHE A 220 -30.52 -10.53 -19.99
CA PHE A 220 -29.55 -10.40 -21.07
C PHE A 220 -29.88 -11.44 -22.15
N PRO A 221 -30.37 -11.05 -23.33
CA PRO A 221 -30.79 -12.00 -24.37
C PRO A 221 -29.64 -12.87 -24.84
N VAL A 222 -29.84 -14.18 -24.94
CA VAL A 222 -28.85 -15.07 -25.55
C VAL A 222 -28.80 -14.83 -27.06
N LEU A 223 -27.61 -14.59 -27.59
CA LEU A 223 -27.36 -14.42 -29.03
C LEU A 223 -26.91 -15.73 -29.67
N ASN A 224 -25.98 -16.44 -29.03
CA ASN A 224 -25.46 -17.73 -29.49
C ASN A 224 -25.27 -18.64 -28.28
N SER A 225 -25.41 -19.96 -28.46
CA SER A 225 -25.01 -20.99 -27.51
C SER A 225 -24.88 -22.34 -28.22
N TYR A 226 -24.17 -23.30 -27.61
CA TYR A 226 -24.17 -24.69 -28.08
C TYR A 226 -25.47 -25.43 -27.75
N ASN A 227 -26.22 -24.97 -26.75
CA ASN A 227 -27.45 -25.62 -26.31
C ASN A 227 -28.67 -24.95 -26.98
N PRO A 228 -29.41 -25.67 -27.86
CA PRO A 228 -30.59 -25.12 -28.52
C PRO A 228 -31.69 -24.68 -27.54
N ALA A 229 -31.72 -25.21 -26.31
CA ALA A 229 -32.68 -24.78 -25.29
C ALA A 229 -32.47 -23.33 -24.84
N LEU A 230 -31.30 -22.74 -25.09
CA LEU A 230 -30.99 -21.34 -24.80
C LEU A 230 -31.37 -20.39 -25.93
N GLU A 231 -31.77 -20.88 -27.10
CA GLU A 231 -32.30 -20.03 -28.18
C GLU A 231 -33.60 -19.35 -27.72
N GLY A 232 -33.60 -18.01 -27.74
CA GLY A 232 -34.72 -17.20 -27.27
C GLY A 232 -34.84 -17.11 -25.74
N ALA A 233 -33.89 -17.67 -24.97
CA ALA A 233 -33.81 -17.46 -23.53
C ALA A 233 -33.03 -16.18 -23.18
N ASP A 234 -33.25 -15.66 -21.98
CA ASP A 234 -32.42 -14.59 -21.41
C ASP A 234 -31.63 -15.10 -20.19
N VAL A 235 -30.37 -14.70 -20.08
CA VAL A 235 -29.59 -14.86 -18.86
C VAL A 235 -30.01 -13.79 -17.87
N VAL A 236 -30.35 -14.19 -16.64
CA VAL A 236 -30.76 -13.22 -15.62
C VAL A 236 -29.59 -12.93 -14.69
N ILE A 237 -29.20 -11.67 -14.61
CA ILE A 237 -28.23 -11.18 -13.63
C ILE A 237 -28.95 -10.53 -12.44
N TRP A 238 -28.25 -10.41 -11.32
CA TRP A 238 -28.67 -9.61 -10.18
C TRP A 238 -27.61 -8.57 -9.82
N THR A 239 -28.04 -7.36 -9.44
CA THR A 239 -27.13 -6.34 -8.91
C THR A 239 -27.78 -5.40 -7.92
N THR A 240 -26.97 -4.89 -6.99
CA THR A 240 -27.31 -3.82 -6.04
C THR A 240 -26.91 -2.42 -6.54
N THR A 241 -26.28 -2.33 -7.72
CA THR A 241 -25.73 -1.08 -8.27
C THR A 241 -26.25 -0.82 -9.70
N PRO A 242 -27.54 -0.50 -9.90
CA PRO A 242 -28.11 -0.27 -11.23
C PRO A 242 -27.27 0.68 -12.12
N TRP A 243 -26.68 1.72 -11.53
CA TRP A 243 -25.83 2.69 -12.21
C TRP A 243 -24.61 2.09 -12.94
N THR A 244 -24.22 0.85 -12.64
CA THR A 244 -23.10 0.15 -13.30
C THR A 244 -23.52 -0.57 -14.58
N ILE A 245 -24.82 -0.82 -14.81
CA ILE A 245 -25.32 -1.50 -16.01
C ILE A 245 -24.89 -0.81 -17.32
N PRO A 246 -24.94 0.53 -17.45
CA PRO A 246 -24.43 1.21 -18.65
C PRO A 246 -22.96 0.93 -18.97
N SER A 247 -22.17 0.53 -17.98
CA SER A 247 -20.75 0.17 -18.11
C SER A 247 -20.50 -1.33 -18.28
N ASN A 248 -21.56 -2.14 -18.42
CA ASN A 248 -21.43 -3.59 -18.58
C ASN A 248 -20.68 -3.96 -19.87
N ARG A 249 -19.79 -4.94 -19.75
CA ARG A 249 -18.99 -5.52 -20.85
C ARG A 249 -19.05 -7.04 -20.93
N GLY A 250 -19.58 -7.71 -19.91
CA GLY A 250 -19.80 -9.15 -19.96
C GLY A 250 -20.76 -9.65 -18.89
N VAL A 251 -20.97 -10.96 -18.90
CA VAL A 251 -21.66 -11.71 -17.84
C VAL A 251 -20.78 -12.91 -17.48
N VAL A 252 -20.63 -13.19 -16.19
CA VAL A 252 -19.80 -14.30 -15.72
C VAL A 252 -20.58 -15.32 -14.89
N TYR A 253 -20.10 -16.56 -14.93
CA TYR A 253 -20.68 -17.72 -14.27
C TYR A 253 -19.60 -18.60 -13.65
N HIS A 254 -19.94 -19.54 -12.77
CA HIS A 254 -18.97 -20.51 -12.25
C HIS A 254 -19.16 -21.86 -12.95
N GLN A 255 -18.09 -22.52 -13.41
CA GLN A 255 -18.23 -23.78 -14.17
C GLN A 255 -18.84 -24.93 -13.36
N ASP A 256 -18.58 -24.97 -12.05
CA ASP A 256 -19.08 -26.03 -11.16
C ASP A 256 -20.50 -25.81 -10.63
N ILE A 257 -21.16 -24.70 -10.96
CA ILE A 257 -22.55 -24.44 -10.55
C ILE A 257 -23.50 -25.11 -11.55
N SER A 258 -24.58 -25.72 -11.04
CA SER A 258 -25.62 -26.29 -11.89
C SER A 258 -26.61 -25.21 -12.33
N TYR A 259 -26.79 -25.10 -13.65
CA TYR A 259 -27.67 -24.10 -14.27
C TYR A 259 -28.78 -24.79 -15.08
N GLY A 260 -29.97 -24.19 -15.02
CA GLY A 260 -31.16 -24.69 -15.70
C GLY A 260 -31.84 -23.62 -16.55
N VAL A 261 -32.50 -24.07 -17.62
CA VAL A 261 -33.39 -23.23 -18.42
C VAL A 261 -34.82 -23.42 -17.90
N TYR A 262 -35.46 -22.31 -17.54
CA TYR A 262 -36.79 -22.30 -16.95
C TYR A 262 -37.76 -21.54 -17.85
N GLU A 263 -38.89 -22.16 -18.18
CA GLU A 263 -39.99 -21.55 -18.91
C GLU A 263 -41.10 -21.12 -17.94
N VAL A 264 -41.53 -19.87 -18.03
CA VAL A 264 -42.64 -19.34 -17.25
C VAL A 264 -43.96 -19.86 -17.79
N THR A 265 -44.69 -20.61 -16.98
CA THR A 265 -45.97 -21.24 -17.37
C THR A 265 -47.18 -20.40 -16.95
N ALA A 266 -47.05 -19.57 -15.91
CA ALA A 266 -48.05 -18.56 -15.55
C ALA A 266 -47.43 -17.34 -14.86
N ALA A 267 -47.88 -16.16 -15.24
CA ALA A 267 -47.56 -14.88 -14.60
C ALA A 267 -48.77 -13.92 -14.74
N PRO A 268 -48.93 -12.95 -13.82
CA PRO A 268 -49.98 -11.93 -13.92
C PRO A 268 -49.90 -11.10 -15.21
N GLU A 269 -51.03 -10.61 -15.71
CA GLU A 269 -51.08 -9.79 -16.94
C GLU A 269 -50.19 -8.54 -16.88
N ASP A 270 -50.09 -7.93 -15.68
CA ASP A 270 -49.30 -6.72 -15.40
C ASP A 270 -47.81 -7.00 -15.13
N ASN A 271 -47.35 -8.25 -15.26
CA ASN A 271 -45.97 -8.62 -14.95
C ASN A 271 -44.99 -8.26 -16.08
N TRP A 272 -43.74 -7.96 -15.74
CA TRP A 272 -42.65 -7.76 -16.71
C TRP A 272 -42.24 -9.07 -17.40
N VAL A 273 -42.46 -10.21 -16.74
CA VAL A 273 -42.25 -11.54 -17.32
C VAL A 273 -43.59 -12.07 -17.84
N LYS A 274 -43.59 -12.68 -19.02
CA LYS A 274 -44.77 -13.23 -19.70
C LYS A 274 -44.73 -14.75 -19.75
N THR A 275 -45.89 -15.38 -19.85
CA THR A 275 -45.98 -16.81 -20.13
C THR A 275 -45.26 -17.15 -21.43
N GLY A 276 -44.42 -18.18 -21.39
CA GLY A 276 -43.54 -18.59 -22.49
C GLY A 276 -42.14 -17.96 -22.45
N ASP A 277 -41.88 -16.98 -21.58
CA ASP A 277 -40.53 -16.46 -21.38
C ASP A 277 -39.61 -17.55 -20.83
N ARG A 278 -38.40 -17.63 -21.36
CA ARG A 278 -37.35 -18.56 -20.93
C ARG A 278 -36.21 -17.81 -20.28
N VAL A 279 -35.79 -18.27 -19.10
CA VAL A 279 -34.70 -17.67 -18.34
C VAL A 279 -33.66 -18.71 -17.93
N LEU A 280 -32.40 -18.31 -17.97
CA LEU A 280 -31.27 -19.08 -17.48
C LEU A 280 -30.88 -18.62 -16.08
N LEU A 281 -30.88 -19.56 -15.12
CA LEU A 281 -30.64 -19.32 -13.69
C LEU A 281 -29.83 -20.48 -13.09
N ALA A 282 -29.09 -20.22 -12.00
CA ALA A 282 -28.57 -21.29 -11.16
C ALA A 282 -29.71 -22.06 -10.50
N ASP A 283 -29.62 -23.39 -10.49
CA ASP A 283 -30.73 -24.25 -10.07
C ASP A 283 -31.19 -23.95 -8.63
N LYS A 284 -30.24 -23.64 -7.73
CA LYS A 284 -30.54 -23.28 -6.33
C LYS A 284 -31.25 -21.93 -6.17
N GLN A 285 -31.05 -21.00 -7.12
CA GLN A 285 -31.59 -19.64 -7.04
C GLN A 285 -32.89 -19.47 -7.82
N ALA A 286 -33.22 -20.39 -8.75
CA ALA A 286 -34.32 -20.24 -9.68
C ALA A 286 -35.67 -19.93 -9.01
N ALA A 287 -36.05 -20.73 -8.00
CA ALA A 287 -37.32 -20.54 -7.30
C ALA A 287 -37.41 -19.17 -6.61
N SER A 288 -36.36 -18.74 -5.90
CA SER A 288 -36.34 -17.45 -5.20
C SER A 288 -36.37 -16.27 -6.17
N VAL A 289 -35.65 -16.37 -7.30
CA VAL A 289 -35.62 -15.31 -8.31
C VAL A 289 -36.99 -15.15 -8.98
N LEU A 290 -37.63 -16.27 -9.34
CA LEU A 290 -38.95 -16.26 -10.00
C LEU A 290 -40.07 -15.81 -9.04
N GLU A 291 -39.98 -16.16 -7.75
CA GLU A 291 -40.86 -15.62 -6.71
C GLU A 291 -40.76 -14.08 -6.63
N LYS A 292 -39.53 -13.53 -6.60
CA LYS A 292 -39.28 -12.08 -6.60
C LYS A 292 -39.82 -11.39 -7.86
N ALA A 293 -39.88 -12.12 -8.98
CA ALA A 293 -40.47 -11.67 -10.23
C ALA A 293 -42.00 -11.82 -10.28
N ARG A 294 -42.67 -12.25 -9.20
CA ARG A 294 -44.12 -12.52 -9.16
C ARG A 294 -44.57 -13.56 -10.21
N VAL A 295 -43.71 -14.53 -10.53
CA VAL A 295 -44.08 -15.67 -11.39
C VAL A 295 -44.91 -16.65 -10.58
N GLU A 296 -46.07 -17.05 -11.10
CA GLU A 296 -47.02 -17.92 -10.41
C GLU A 296 -46.66 -19.39 -10.57
N SER A 297 -46.18 -19.78 -11.76
CA SER A 297 -45.66 -21.12 -12.02
C SER A 297 -44.63 -21.12 -13.14
N PHE A 298 -43.69 -22.06 -13.06
CA PHE A 298 -42.65 -22.26 -14.05
C PHE A 298 -42.29 -23.75 -14.15
N SER A 299 -41.66 -24.13 -15.25
CA SER A 299 -41.11 -25.47 -15.45
C SER A 299 -39.65 -25.40 -15.86
N ARG A 300 -38.83 -26.34 -15.36
CA ARG A 300 -37.46 -26.51 -15.84
C ARG A 300 -37.51 -27.34 -17.11
N ILE A 301 -37.11 -26.76 -18.23
CA ILE A 301 -37.24 -27.38 -19.56
C ILE A 301 -35.95 -28.05 -20.06
N SER A 302 -34.79 -27.65 -19.53
CA SER A 302 -33.50 -28.26 -19.90
C SER A 302 -32.39 -27.93 -18.89
N ASP A 303 -31.34 -28.75 -18.87
CA ASP A 303 -30.04 -28.37 -18.30
C ASP A 303 -29.40 -27.31 -19.21
N ALA A 304 -28.65 -26.37 -18.63
CA ALA A 304 -27.94 -25.36 -19.42
C ALA A 304 -26.74 -25.95 -20.19
N GLY A 305 -26.07 -26.96 -19.62
CA GLY A 305 -24.92 -27.62 -20.23
C GLY A 305 -23.66 -26.74 -20.28
N ASP A 306 -22.83 -26.94 -21.30
CA ASP A 306 -21.63 -26.13 -21.51
C ASP A 306 -21.98 -24.72 -22.02
N LEU A 307 -21.67 -23.72 -21.21
CA LEU A 307 -21.93 -22.32 -21.50
C LEU A 307 -20.76 -21.61 -22.22
N SER A 308 -19.65 -22.30 -22.52
CA SER A 308 -18.40 -21.69 -23.02
C SER A 308 -18.51 -20.94 -24.35
N ASN A 309 -19.50 -21.27 -25.19
CA ASN A 309 -19.78 -20.57 -26.45
C ASN A 309 -21.06 -19.70 -26.39
N THR A 310 -21.50 -19.39 -25.17
CA THR A 310 -22.64 -18.50 -25.00
C THR A 310 -22.19 -17.06 -25.27
N SER A 311 -23.03 -16.26 -25.91
CA SER A 311 -22.87 -14.80 -25.97
C SER A 311 -24.22 -14.16 -25.75
N VAL A 312 -24.23 -12.97 -25.16
CA VAL A 312 -25.48 -12.29 -24.81
C VAL A 312 -25.50 -10.86 -25.33
N ALA A 313 -26.69 -10.34 -25.61
CA ALA A 313 -26.89 -8.94 -25.93
C ALA A 313 -26.98 -8.13 -24.62
N HIS A 314 -26.53 -6.88 -24.66
CA HIS A 314 -26.82 -5.96 -23.58
C HIS A 314 -28.33 -5.64 -23.55
N PRO A 315 -28.97 -5.45 -22.38
CA PRO A 315 -30.41 -5.16 -22.28
C PRO A 315 -30.85 -3.87 -22.98
N LEU A 316 -29.91 -2.96 -23.28
CA LEU A 316 -30.17 -1.70 -23.98
C LEU A 316 -29.71 -1.70 -25.46
N ALA A 317 -29.24 -2.84 -25.97
CA ALA A 317 -28.80 -2.99 -27.35
C ALA A 317 -29.97 -2.71 -28.32
N GLY A 318 -29.70 -1.97 -29.41
CA GLY A 318 -30.68 -1.69 -30.46
C GLY A 318 -31.83 -0.75 -30.09
N MET A 319 -31.85 -0.18 -28.87
CA MET A 319 -32.88 0.80 -28.50
C MET A 319 -32.72 2.10 -29.28
N GLU A 320 -33.83 2.71 -29.70
CA GLU A 320 -33.81 4.03 -30.32
C GLU A 320 -33.16 5.07 -29.38
N GLY A 321 -32.18 5.80 -29.90
CA GLY A 321 -31.39 6.77 -29.15
C GLY A 321 -30.20 6.18 -28.37
N SER A 322 -29.91 4.87 -28.49
CA SER A 322 -28.70 4.24 -27.92
C SER A 322 -27.42 4.62 -28.66
N ASN A 323 -27.53 5.07 -29.91
CA ASN A 323 -26.41 5.39 -30.81
C ASN A 323 -25.36 4.28 -30.94
N GLY A 324 -25.77 3.02 -30.80
CA GLY A 324 -24.87 1.86 -30.91
C GLY A 324 -23.99 1.59 -29.69
N GLU A 325 -24.10 2.38 -28.60
CA GLU A 325 -23.24 2.26 -27.40
C GLU A 325 -23.22 0.85 -26.79
N TRP A 326 -24.30 0.09 -26.96
CA TRP A 326 -24.46 -1.24 -26.38
C TRP A 326 -24.71 -2.37 -27.38
N ASP A 327 -24.53 -2.13 -28.68
CA ASP A 327 -24.91 -3.10 -29.73
C ASP A 327 -23.91 -4.25 -29.87
N GLU A 328 -22.66 -4.04 -29.46
CA GLU A 328 -21.66 -5.10 -29.41
C GLU A 328 -22.10 -6.25 -28.47
N PRO A 329 -21.94 -7.52 -28.87
CA PRO A 329 -22.16 -8.66 -27.98
C PRO A 329 -21.37 -8.53 -26.67
N ARG A 330 -21.96 -9.02 -25.59
CA ARG A 330 -21.31 -9.08 -24.28
C ARG A 330 -20.56 -10.39 -24.14
N ASP A 331 -19.35 -10.27 -23.64
CA ASP A 331 -18.51 -11.40 -23.29
C ASP A 331 -19.20 -12.26 -22.24
N PHE A 332 -19.06 -13.58 -22.35
CA PHE A 332 -19.68 -14.53 -21.44
C PHE A 332 -18.65 -15.57 -21.02
N ARG A 333 -18.24 -15.58 -19.75
CA ARG A 333 -17.12 -16.43 -19.32
C ARG A 333 -17.23 -17.00 -17.92
N ALA A 334 -16.48 -18.06 -17.70
CA ALA A 334 -16.28 -18.62 -16.39
C ALA A 334 -15.45 -17.68 -15.50
N ALA A 335 -15.84 -17.54 -14.24
CA ALA A 335 -15.12 -16.79 -13.22
C ALA A 335 -15.25 -17.50 -11.85
N PRO A 336 -14.13 -17.72 -11.14
CA PRO A 336 -14.12 -18.50 -9.89
C PRO A 336 -14.74 -17.76 -8.71
N PHE A 337 -14.94 -16.43 -8.80
CA PHE A 337 -15.54 -15.63 -7.73
C PHE A 337 -17.08 -15.65 -7.73
N VAL A 338 -17.71 -16.26 -8.74
CA VAL A 338 -19.18 -16.37 -8.81
C VAL A 338 -19.66 -17.46 -7.86
N THR A 339 -20.69 -17.16 -7.07
CA THR A 339 -21.33 -18.11 -6.13
C THR A 339 -22.81 -18.29 -6.46
N GLU A 340 -23.43 -19.31 -5.84
CA GLU A 340 -24.87 -19.56 -5.88
C GLU A 340 -25.54 -19.36 -4.51
N GLU A 341 -24.91 -18.60 -3.60
CA GLU A 341 -25.48 -18.29 -2.28
C GLU A 341 -26.57 -17.22 -2.39
N ASP A 342 -26.34 -16.20 -3.21
CA ASP A 342 -27.24 -15.07 -3.46
C ASP A 342 -27.31 -14.71 -4.95
N GLY A 343 -28.35 -13.97 -5.34
CA GLY A 343 -28.50 -13.45 -6.70
C GLY A 343 -29.10 -14.48 -7.66
N THR A 344 -28.39 -14.80 -8.74
CA THR A 344 -28.88 -15.67 -9.84
C THR A 344 -27.89 -16.74 -10.27
N GLY A 345 -26.67 -16.72 -9.71
CA GLY A 345 -25.52 -17.48 -10.23
C GLY A 345 -24.89 -16.88 -11.50
N PHE A 346 -25.34 -15.71 -11.95
CA PHE A 346 -24.72 -14.92 -13.01
C PHE A 346 -24.45 -13.50 -12.53
N VAL A 347 -23.22 -13.03 -12.74
CA VAL A 347 -22.79 -11.68 -12.35
C VAL A 347 -22.56 -10.86 -13.60
N HIS A 348 -23.16 -9.68 -13.68
CA HIS A 348 -22.86 -8.75 -14.75
C HIS A 348 -21.48 -8.12 -14.48
N CYS A 349 -20.63 -8.03 -15.51
CA CYS A 349 -19.29 -7.48 -15.37
C CYS A 349 -19.19 -6.07 -15.91
N ALA A 350 -18.82 -5.13 -15.03
CA ALA A 350 -18.39 -3.78 -15.40
C ALA A 350 -16.99 -3.55 -14.81
N PRO A 351 -15.91 -3.95 -15.51
CA PRO A 351 -14.54 -3.92 -14.98
C PRO A 351 -14.06 -2.55 -14.49
N SER A 352 -14.67 -1.46 -14.96
CA SER A 352 -14.44 -0.11 -14.47
C SER A 352 -14.93 0.15 -13.03
N HIS A 353 -15.74 -0.74 -12.46
CA HIS A 353 -16.47 -0.52 -11.21
C HIS A 353 -16.42 -1.71 -10.25
N GLY A 354 -15.59 -2.72 -10.54
CA GLY A 354 -15.43 -3.89 -9.68
C GLY A 354 -14.03 -4.47 -9.83
N MET A 355 -13.42 -4.83 -8.69
CA MET A 355 -12.02 -5.25 -8.64
C MET A 355 -11.84 -6.67 -9.19
N ASP A 356 -12.70 -7.62 -8.78
CA ASP A 356 -12.59 -9.01 -9.23
C ASP A 356 -12.81 -9.11 -10.76
N GLU A 357 -13.75 -8.31 -11.29
CA GLU A 357 -13.95 -8.20 -12.74
C GLU A 357 -12.75 -7.55 -13.43
N PHE A 358 -12.17 -6.49 -12.85
CA PHE A 358 -10.96 -5.87 -13.38
C PHE A 358 -9.81 -6.87 -13.46
N GLU A 359 -9.57 -7.65 -12.41
CA GLU A 359 -8.50 -8.64 -12.36
C GLU A 359 -8.73 -9.77 -13.36
N LEU A 360 -9.96 -10.25 -13.50
CA LEU A 360 -10.32 -11.27 -14.50
C LEU A 360 -9.95 -10.85 -15.92
N TYR A 361 -10.29 -9.61 -16.31
CA TYR A 361 -9.97 -9.11 -17.65
C TYR A 361 -8.51 -8.65 -17.80
N ARG A 362 -7.84 -8.25 -16.71
CA ARG A 362 -6.39 -8.03 -16.68
C ARG A 362 -5.65 -9.30 -17.03
N ASP A 363 -5.97 -10.39 -16.33
CA ASP A 363 -5.27 -11.67 -16.49
C ASP A 363 -5.56 -12.29 -17.87
N ALA A 364 -6.70 -11.96 -18.47
CA ALA A 364 -7.03 -12.30 -19.86
C ALA A 364 -6.36 -11.39 -20.91
N GLY A 365 -5.66 -10.32 -20.51
CA GLY A 365 -5.06 -9.35 -21.45
C GLY A 365 -6.08 -8.49 -22.20
N MET A 366 -7.26 -8.26 -21.62
CA MET A 366 -8.42 -7.68 -22.30
C MET A 366 -8.87 -6.30 -21.79
N LEU A 367 -8.12 -5.69 -20.85
CA LEU A 367 -8.53 -4.42 -20.23
C LEU A 367 -8.81 -3.30 -21.22
N GLU A 368 -8.02 -3.18 -22.29
CA GLU A 368 -8.20 -2.14 -23.31
C GLU A 368 -9.57 -2.21 -24.00
N GLN A 369 -10.16 -3.41 -24.12
CA GLN A 369 -11.47 -3.58 -24.77
C GLN A 369 -12.65 -3.38 -23.81
N VAL A 370 -12.44 -3.60 -22.52
CA VAL A 370 -13.55 -3.66 -21.53
C VAL A 370 -13.59 -2.49 -20.55
N LEU A 371 -12.54 -1.67 -20.47
CA LEU A 371 -12.59 -0.50 -19.60
C LEU A 371 -13.46 0.60 -20.22
N THR A 372 -14.38 1.11 -19.42
CA THR A 372 -15.23 2.26 -19.73
C THR A 372 -14.86 3.47 -18.88
N TYR A 373 -15.15 4.66 -19.39
CA TYR A 373 -14.91 5.95 -18.72
C TYR A 373 -16.23 6.72 -18.57
N ASN A 374 -17.26 6.01 -18.13
CA ASN A 374 -18.62 6.53 -18.09
C ASN A 374 -18.91 7.42 -16.87
N VAL A 375 -18.08 7.38 -15.82
CA VAL A 375 -18.31 8.07 -14.54
C VAL A 375 -17.23 9.11 -14.28
N MET A 376 -17.65 10.37 -14.19
CA MET A 376 -16.81 11.54 -13.90
C MET A 376 -16.43 11.60 -12.41
N GLU A 377 -15.46 12.44 -12.07
CA GLU A 377 -14.94 12.62 -10.70
C GLU A 377 -16.02 13.01 -9.68
N ASP A 378 -17.03 13.77 -10.11
CA ASP A 378 -18.14 14.20 -9.25
C ASP A 378 -19.32 13.21 -9.24
N GLY A 379 -19.12 11.99 -9.77
CA GLY A 379 -20.12 10.93 -9.84
C GLY A 379 -21.22 11.15 -10.87
N ARG A 380 -21.07 12.10 -11.80
CA ARG A 380 -21.94 12.19 -12.98
C ARG A 380 -21.58 11.14 -14.02
N MET A 381 -22.58 10.69 -14.77
CA MET A 381 -22.32 10.01 -16.04
C MET A 381 -21.77 11.02 -17.06
N ARG A 382 -20.82 10.61 -17.91
CA ARG A 382 -20.26 11.46 -18.98
C ARG A 382 -21.38 12.09 -19.82
N ALA A 383 -21.21 13.34 -20.23
CA ALA A 383 -22.30 14.17 -20.74
C ALA A 383 -22.97 13.60 -22.00
N ASP A 384 -22.21 12.90 -22.83
CA ASP A 384 -22.61 12.30 -24.09
C ASP A 384 -23.09 10.84 -23.97
N LEU A 385 -23.13 10.25 -22.75
CA LEU A 385 -23.62 8.89 -22.57
C LEU A 385 -25.12 8.81 -22.91
N PRO A 386 -25.53 7.97 -23.88
CA PRO A 386 -26.93 7.83 -24.25
C PRO A 386 -27.83 7.54 -23.03
N PHE A 387 -29.01 8.16 -23.01
CA PHE A 387 -30.03 8.09 -21.93
C PHE A 387 -29.63 8.64 -20.55
N PHE A 388 -28.35 8.60 -20.19
CA PHE A 388 -27.89 8.81 -18.80
C PHE A 388 -26.98 10.02 -18.63
N GLY A 389 -26.60 10.71 -19.72
CA GLY A 389 -25.68 11.84 -19.70
C GLY A 389 -26.00 12.88 -18.63
N GLY A 390 -25.00 13.21 -17.81
CA GLY A 390 -25.11 14.19 -16.73
C GLY A 390 -25.91 13.77 -15.49
N LYS A 391 -26.57 12.60 -15.49
CA LYS A 391 -27.22 12.05 -14.30
C LYS A 391 -26.18 11.67 -13.25
N ARG A 392 -26.56 11.70 -11.97
CA ARG A 392 -25.64 11.54 -10.83
C ARG A 392 -25.88 10.23 -10.09
N ILE A 393 -24.80 9.59 -9.66
CA ILE A 393 -24.82 8.47 -8.70
C ILE A 393 -25.18 8.99 -7.31
N LEU A 394 -24.48 10.03 -6.85
CA LEU A 394 -24.75 10.73 -5.59
C LEU A 394 -24.91 12.22 -5.84
N LYS A 395 -25.78 12.86 -5.05
CA LYS A 395 -25.87 14.32 -4.96
C LYS A 395 -24.67 14.87 -4.19
N PRO A 396 -24.32 16.16 -4.35
CA PRO A 396 -23.22 16.78 -3.59
C PRO A 396 -23.35 16.66 -2.06
N ASN A 397 -24.56 16.48 -1.53
CA ASN A 397 -24.81 16.25 -0.11
C ASN A 397 -24.73 14.77 0.32
N GLY A 398 -24.18 13.89 -0.52
CA GLY A 398 -24.00 12.46 -0.24
C GLY A 398 -25.27 11.61 -0.35
N LYS A 399 -26.44 12.20 -0.63
CA LYS A 399 -27.69 11.45 -0.82
C LYS A 399 -27.77 10.82 -2.20
N GLU A 400 -28.64 9.83 -2.33
CA GLU A 400 -28.95 9.13 -3.58
C GLU A 400 -29.22 10.12 -4.74
N GLY A 401 -28.53 9.89 -5.85
CA GLY A 401 -28.72 10.60 -7.11
C GLY A 401 -29.91 10.10 -7.92
N ASN A 402 -29.93 10.42 -9.22
CA ASN A 402 -31.04 10.07 -10.12
C ASN A 402 -30.68 9.00 -11.17
N VAL A 403 -29.41 8.58 -11.23
CA VAL A 403 -28.97 7.61 -12.25
C VAL A 403 -29.57 6.21 -12.02
N ASN A 404 -29.65 5.74 -10.76
CA ASN A 404 -30.19 4.41 -10.47
C ASN A 404 -31.66 4.30 -10.91
N THR A 405 -32.47 5.31 -10.59
CA THR A 405 -33.87 5.39 -11.04
C THR A 405 -33.97 5.41 -12.56
N ALA A 406 -33.16 6.23 -13.23
CA ALA A 406 -33.17 6.32 -14.69
C ALA A 406 -32.78 5.00 -15.38
N VAL A 407 -31.80 4.26 -14.83
CA VAL A 407 -31.44 2.94 -15.35
C VAL A 407 -32.61 1.96 -15.18
N ILE A 408 -33.25 1.94 -14.00
CA ILE A 408 -34.41 1.06 -13.73
C ILE A 408 -35.55 1.36 -14.72
N GLU A 409 -35.89 2.63 -14.92
CA GLU A 409 -36.92 3.06 -15.88
C GLU A 409 -36.56 2.62 -17.30
N LYS A 410 -35.32 2.81 -17.72
CA LYS A 410 -34.89 2.45 -19.07
C LYS A 410 -34.87 0.94 -19.31
N LEU A 411 -34.49 0.15 -18.30
CA LEU A 411 -34.58 -1.30 -18.36
C LEU A 411 -36.04 -1.79 -18.40
N ALA A 412 -36.96 -1.12 -17.71
CA ALA A 412 -38.38 -1.42 -17.81
C ALA A 412 -38.93 -1.09 -19.21
N GLU A 413 -38.56 0.06 -19.78
CA GLU A 413 -38.91 0.45 -21.17
C GLU A 413 -38.39 -0.57 -22.20
N SER A 414 -37.19 -1.11 -22.00
CA SER A 414 -36.61 -2.14 -22.87
C SER A 414 -37.28 -3.52 -22.75
N GLY A 415 -38.16 -3.72 -21.76
CA GLY A 415 -38.75 -5.03 -21.46
C GLY A 415 -37.76 -6.03 -20.86
N LYS A 416 -36.60 -5.59 -20.38
CA LYS A 416 -35.53 -6.45 -19.84
C LYS A 416 -35.38 -6.43 -18.32
N LEU A 417 -36.19 -5.65 -17.62
CA LEU A 417 -36.28 -5.71 -16.15
C LEU A 417 -37.17 -6.88 -15.71
N LEU A 418 -36.61 -7.85 -14.98
CA LEU A 418 -37.35 -9.02 -14.48
C LEU A 418 -37.99 -8.77 -13.11
N ALA A 419 -37.25 -8.12 -12.21
CA ALA A 419 -37.72 -7.74 -10.89
C ALA A 419 -36.94 -6.53 -10.35
N ARG A 420 -37.51 -5.84 -9.36
CA ARG A 420 -36.81 -4.78 -8.60
C ARG A 420 -37.16 -4.88 -7.12
N GLY A 421 -36.24 -4.43 -6.28
CA GLY A 421 -36.44 -4.37 -4.84
C GLY A 421 -35.49 -3.39 -4.17
N LYS A 422 -35.39 -3.54 -2.85
CA LYS A 422 -34.44 -2.82 -2.00
C LYS A 422 -33.84 -3.79 -1.00
N ILE A 423 -32.59 -3.55 -0.62
CA ILE A 423 -31.89 -4.30 0.41
C ILE A 423 -31.19 -3.32 1.36
N LYS A 424 -31.19 -3.65 2.64
CA LYS A 424 -30.38 -2.95 3.65
C LYS A 424 -29.16 -3.81 3.96
N HIS A 425 -27.97 -3.27 3.75
CA HIS A 425 -26.71 -4.00 3.91
C HIS A 425 -25.57 -3.06 4.32
N SER A 426 -24.51 -3.63 4.88
CA SER A 426 -23.30 -2.89 5.23
C SER A 426 -22.58 -2.42 3.96
N TYR A 427 -22.28 -1.13 3.87
CA TYR A 427 -21.69 -0.52 2.67
C TYR A 427 -20.57 0.47 3.03
N PRO A 428 -19.51 0.58 2.20
CA PRO A 428 -18.41 1.51 2.46
C PRO A 428 -18.84 2.96 2.32
N HIS A 429 -18.43 3.79 3.29
CA HIS A 429 -18.65 5.22 3.36
C HIS A 429 -17.33 5.93 3.64
N SER A 430 -17.21 7.17 3.17
CA SER A 430 -16.10 8.04 3.55
C SER A 430 -16.16 8.32 5.04
N TRP A 431 -15.06 8.12 5.74
CA TRP A 431 -14.95 8.51 7.14
C TRP A 431 -15.13 10.04 7.35
N ARG A 432 -14.85 10.86 6.33
CA ARG A 432 -14.93 12.34 6.36
C ARG A 432 -16.36 12.83 6.13
N SER A 433 -16.91 12.59 4.94
CA SER A 433 -18.26 13.08 4.58
C SER A 433 -19.39 12.19 5.08
N LYS A 434 -19.10 10.96 5.53
CA LYS A 434 -20.08 9.91 5.83
C LYS A 434 -20.97 9.54 4.63
N ALA A 435 -20.59 9.96 3.41
CA ALA A 435 -21.29 9.62 2.19
C ALA A 435 -20.84 8.24 1.65
N PRO A 436 -21.72 7.50 0.94
CA PRO A 436 -21.35 6.23 0.33
C PRO A 436 -20.20 6.38 -0.68
N LEU A 437 -19.33 5.37 -0.75
CA LEU A 437 -18.24 5.30 -1.73
C LEU A 437 -18.67 4.52 -2.97
N ILE A 438 -17.94 4.70 -4.07
CA ILE A 438 -18.09 3.88 -5.29
C ILE A 438 -16.74 3.34 -5.71
N TYR A 439 -16.72 2.26 -6.47
CA TYR A 439 -15.55 1.91 -7.26
C TYR A 439 -15.61 2.65 -8.59
N ARG A 440 -14.59 3.45 -8.85
CA ARG A 440 -14.49 4.24 -10.08
C ARG A 440 -13.15 3.97 -10.74
N ASN A 441 -13.21 3.63 -12.01
CA ASN A 441 -12.04 3.58 -12.86
C ASN A 441 -11.42 4.97 -12.95
N THR A 442 -10.19 5.10 -12.48
CA THR A 442 -9.45 6.35 -12.49
C THR A 442 -8.13 6.13 -13.24
N PRO A 443 -7.69 7.08 -14.09
CA PRO A 443 -6.35 7.04 -14.65
C PRO A 443 -5.34 6.92 -13.51
N GLN A 444 -4.42 5.97 -13.63
CA GLN A 444 -3.35 5.75 -12.68
C GLN A 444 -2.06 5.47 -13.45
N TRP A 445 -0.94 5.76 -12.81
CA TRP A 445 0.38 5.57 -13.37
C TRP A 445 0.99 4.30 -12.82
N PHE A 446 1.55 3.50 -13.71
CA PHE A 446 2.07 2.17 -13.39
C PHE A 446 3.50 2.02 -13.87
N ALA A 447 4.33 1.34 -13.08
CA ALA A 447 5.53 0.69 -13.59
C ALA A 447 5.17 -0.71 -14.07
N ALA A 448 5.39 -0.97 -15.36
CA ALA A 448 5.24 -2.28 -15.99
C ALA A 448 6.34 -3.22 -15.50
N ILE A 449 5.97 -4.25 -14.74
CA ILE A 449 6.91 -5.16 -14.08
C ILE A 449 7.39 -6.26 -15.04
N ASP A 450 6.59 -6.59 -16.04
CA ASP A 450 6.86 -7.63 -17.05
C ASP A 450 7.31 -7.08 -18.42
N ARG A 451 7.33 -5.75 -18.60
CA ARG A 451 7.89 -5.15 -19.82
C ARG A 451 9.42 -5.24 -19.80
N PRO A 452 10.07 -5.61 -20.91
CA PRO A 452 11.53 -5.52 -21.00
C PRO A 452 12.01 -4.08 -20.75
N VAL A 453 13.01 -3.91 -19.88
CA VAL A 453 13.50 -2.57 -19.47
C VAL A 453 14.37 -1.92 -20.56
N GLY A 454 15.15 -2.72 -21.30
CA GLY A 454 15.93 -2.24 -22.45
C GLY A 454 17.15 -1.36 -22.12
N ASP A 455 17.64 -1.41 -20.89
CA ASP A 455 18.77 -0.63 -20.36
C ASP A 455 20.13 -1.37 -20.45
N ASN A 456 20.17 -2.56 -21.05
CA ASN A 456 21.32 -3.48 -21.13
C ASN A 456 21.81 -4.04 -19.78
N GLN A 457 21.04 -3.93 -18.70
CA GLN A 457 21.37 -4.48 -17.37
C GLN A 457 20.78 -5.89 -17.16
N ASP A 458 20.99 -6.78 -18.14
CA ASP A 458 20.24 -8.04 -18.23
C ASP A 458 20.83 -9.22 -17.43
N LYS A 459 21.83 -8.98 -16.57
CA LYS A 459 22.52 -10.02 -15.79
C LYS A 459 21.55 -10.92 -15.00
N PHE A 460 20.49 -10.33 -14.46
CA PHE A 460 19.47 -11.06 -13.70
C PHE A 460 18.12 -11.16 -14.42
N GLY A 461 18.03 -10.78 -15.70
CA GLY A 461 16.78 -10.84 -16.46
C GLY A 461 16.49 -9.55 -17.22
N LYS A 462 15.50 -9.62 -18.12
CA LYS A 462 15.14 -8.52 -19.04
C LYS A 462 14.01 -7.65 -18.50
N THR A 463 13.16 -8.22 -17.65
CA THR A 463 12.04 -7.53 -16.99
C THR A 463 12.35 -7.26 -15.52
N ILE A 464 11.63 -6.34 -14.89
CA ILE A 464 11.79 -6.06 -13.45
C ILE A 464 11.48 -7.31 -12.62
N ARG A 465 10.46 -8.10 -13.01
CA ARG A 465 10.13 -9.36 -12.34
C ARG A 465 11.28 -10.34 -12.38
N GLU A 466 11.82 -10.61 -13.57
CA GLU A 466 12.89 -11.58 -13.75
C GLU A 466 14.13 -11.16 -12.95
N ARG A 467 14.51 -9.88 -13.02
CA ARG A 467 15.62 -9.28 -12.25
C ARG A 467 15.44 -9.48 -10.75
N ALA A 468 14.24 -9.21 -10.23
CA ALA A 468 13.93 -9.37 -8.81
C ALA A 468 13.97 -10.85 -8.38
N LEU A 469 13.27 -11.75 -9.09
CA LEU A 469 13.23 -13.18 -8.76
C LEU A 469 14.63 -13.81 -8.80
N ASN A 470 15.42 -13.52 -9.85
CA ASN A 470 16.79 -14.01 -9.96
C ASN A 470 17.71 -13.40 -8.90
N SER A 471 17.54 -12.13 -8.52
CA SER A 471 18.31 -11.52 -7.43
C SER A 471 18.00 -12.19 -6.09
N ILE A 472 16.71 -12.45 -5.80
CA ILE A 472 16.27 -13.15 -4.58
C ILE A 472 16.95 -14.50 -4.44
N ASP A 473 17.12 -15.23 -5.54
CA ASP A 473 17.65 -16.61 -5.55
C ASP A 473 19.16 -16.72 -5.66
N LYS A 474 19.78 -15.85 -6.46
CA LYS A 474 21.18 -16.02 -6.85
C LYS A 474 22.12 -15.07 -6.11
N MET A 475 21.59 -14.07 -5.42
CA MET A 475 22.38 -12.96 -4.88
C MET A 475 22.10 -12.68 -3.40
N VAL A 476 20.86 -12.79 -2.95
CA VAL A 476 20.47 -12.38 -1.59
C VAL A 476 20.54 -13.54 -0.60
N GLU A 477 21.21 -13.33 0.53
CA GLU A 477 21.17 -14.22 1.69
C GLU A 477 19.99 -13.90 2.62
N TRP A 478 19.23 -14.92 3.02
CA TRP A 478 17.97 -14.74 3.77
C TRP A 478 18.03 -15.34 5.17
N THR A 479 17.74 -14.51 6.18
CA THR A 479 17.67 -14.92 7.59
C THR A 479 16.34 -14.46 8.21
N PRO A 480 15.38 -15.37 8.49
CA PRO A 480 15.39 -16.80 8.22
C PRO A 480 15.17 -17.13 6.73
N LYS A 481 15.53 -18.35 6.32
CA LYS A 481 15.33 -18.84 4.93
C LYS A 481 13.89 -18.76 4.44
N THR A 482 12.91 -18.84 5.34
CA THR A 482 11.48 -18.71 5.01
C THR A 482 11.13 -17.33 4.44
N GLY A 483 11.89 -16.28 4.77
CA GLY A 483 11.73 -14.94 4.20
C GLY A 483 11.89 -14.92 2.67
N ARG A 484 12.82 -15.73 2.14
CA ARG A 484 13.00 -15.91 0.69
C ARG A 484 11.70 -16.30 0.01
N ASN A 485 11.06 -17.38 0.49
CA ASN A 485 9.85 -17.91 -0.13
C ASN A 485 8.70 -16.91 -0.08
N ARG A 486 8.63 -16.14 1.01
CA ARG A 486 7.62 -15.11 1.20
C ARG A 486 7.78 -13.95 0.22
N LEU A 487 8.99 -13.40 0.04
CA LEU A 487 9.18 -12.32 -0.92
C LEU A 487 9.07 -12.84 -2.36
N TYR A 488 9.66 -14.01 -2.65
CA TYR A 488 9.64 -14.61 -3.98
C TYR A 488 8.21 -14.79 -4.50
N SER A 489 7.33 -15.45 -3.74
CA SER A 489 5.94 -15.68 -4.17
C SER A 489 5.15 -14.38 -4.35
N MET A 490 5.42 -13.38 -3.51
CA MET A 490 4.80 -12.06 -3.64
C MET A 490 5.27 -11.32 -4.89
N ILE A 491 6.55 -11.44 -5.27
CA ILE A 491 7.08 -10.86 -6.50
C ILE A 491 6.57 -11.65 -7.71
N GLU A 492 6.50 -12.98 -7.63
CA GLU A 492 6.04 -13.85 -8.73
C GLU A 492 4.59 -13.53 -9.13
N ALA A 493 3.69 -13.36 -8.16
CA ALA A 493 2.28 -13.09 -8.39
C ALA A 493 1.93 -11.58 -8.51
N ARG A 494 2.91 -10.68 -8.41
CA ARG A 494 2.63 -9.24 -8.35
C ARG A 494 2.04 -8.71 -9.67
N PRO A 495 0.98 -7.89 -9.67
CA PRO A 495 0.63 -7.10 -10.86
C PRO A 495 1.56 -5.90 -11.04
N ASP A 496 1.33 -5.10 -12.09
CA ASP A 496 2.04 -3.84 -12.29
C ASP A 496 1.89 -2.87 -11.10
N TRP A 497 2.96 -2.14 -10.80
CA TRP A 497 3.02 -1.31 -9.60
C TRP A 497 2.40 0.05 -9.85
N VAL A 498 1.26 0.32 -9.20
CA VAL A 498 0.62 1.65 -9.18
C VAL A 498 1.50 2.66 -8.42
N LEU A 499 2.11 3.57 -9.16
CA LEU A 499 3.01 4.61 -8.66
C LEU A 499 2.28 5.88 -8.23
N SER A 500 1.13 6.22 -8.82
CA SER A 500 0.47 7.50 -8.53
C SER A 500 -0.38 7.51 -7.27
N ARG A 501 -0.44 8.67 -6.62
CA ARG A 501 -1.41 9.03 -5.58
C ARG A 501 -1.92 10.44 -5.84
N GLN A 502 -3.24 10.62 -5.79
CA GLN A 502 -3.91 11.93 -5.91
C GLN A 502 -3.87 12.65 -4.55
N ARG A 503 -2.67 13.09 -4.16
CA ARG A 503 -2.34 13.62 -2.83
C ARG A 503 -1.37 14.80 -2.98
N ALA A 504 -1.16 15.55 -1.91
CA ALA A 504 -0.43 16.81 -1.97
C ALA A 504 1.02 16.70 -1.47
N TRP A 505 1.30 15.79 -0.52
CA TRP A 505 2.58 15.70 0.19
C TRP A 505 3.37 14.44 -0.15
N GLY A 506 4.34 14.62 -1.05
CA GLY A 506 5.29 13.63 -1.53
C GLY A 506 6.03 14.13 -2.78
N VAL A 507 6.90 13.30 -3.34
CA VAL A 507 7.63 13.63 -4.57
C VAL A 507 6.68 13.54 -5.77
N PRO A 508 6.56 14.55 -6.64
CA PRO A 508 5.66 14.52 -7.80
C PRO A 508 6.06 13.47 -8.85
N LEU A 509 5.08 12.98 -9.62
CA LEU A 509 5.32 12.27 -10.88
C LEU A 509 5.79 13.30 -11.92
N THR A 510 7.10 13.50 -12.00
CA THR A 510 7.78 14.49 -12.86
C THR A 510 7.72 14.12 -14.35
N CYS A 511 6.52 14.09 -14.92
CA CYS A 511 6.27 13.77 -16.32
C CYS A 511 5.20 14.67 -16.93
N PHE A 512 5.18 14.71 -18.26
CA PHE A 512 4.22 15.47 -19.06
C PHE A 512 3.52 14.55 -20.07
N THR A 513 2.23 14.76 -20.27
CA THR A 513 1.42 14.02 -21.25
C THR A 513 1.09 14.88 -22.46
N LYS A 514 0.99 14.30 -23.65
CA LYS A 514 0.60 15.02 -24.87
C LYS A 514 -0.85 15.49 -24.78
N THR A 515 -1.10 16.79 -25.00
CA THR A 515 -2.46 17.34 -24.99
C THR A 515 -3.28 16.69 -26.11
N GLY A 516 -4.42 16.08 -25.75
CA GLY A 516 -5.30 15.36 -26.67
C GLY A 516 -4.81 13.97 -27.11
N GLY A 517 -3.63 13.52 -26.67
CA GLY A 517 -3.11 12.19 -26.93
C GLY A 517 -3.80 11.12 -26.07
N LYS A 518 -3.83 9.88 -26.56
CA LYS A 518 -4.31 8.71 -25.81
C LYS A 518 -3.15 8.05 -25.07
N PRO A 519 -3.37 7.44 -23.88
CA PRO A 519 -2.32 6.73 -23.15
C PRO A 519 -1.59 5.63 -23.92
N THR A 520 -2.22 5.11 -24.98
CA THR A 520 -1.67 4.09 -25.88
C THR A 520 -0.74 4.65 -26.96
N ASP A 521 -0.74 5.97 -27.17
CA ASP A 521 0.03 6.60 -28.24
C ASP A 521 1.54 6.57 -27.90
N PRO A 522 2.43 6.21 -28.85
CA PRO A 522 3.87 6.09 -28.58
C PRO A 522 4.54 7.35 -28.03
N ASP A 523 4.01 8.53 -28.39
CA ASP A 523 4.47 9.87 -27.99
C ASP A 523 3.61 10.51 -26.90
N PHE A 524 2.70 9.75 -26.26
CA PHE A 524 1.86 10.24 -25.17
C PHE A 524 2.67 10.80 -24.01
N LEU A 525 3.81 10.18 -23.67
CA LEU A 525 4.71 10.64 -22.62
C LEU A 525 5.92 11.37 -23.21
N LEU A 526 6.19 12.57 -22.71
CA LEU A 526 7.39 13.30 -23.06
C LEU A 526 8.63 12.63 -22.45
N ARG A 527 9.38 11.89 -23.28
CA ARG A 527 10.68 11.30 -22.90
C ARG A 527 11.82 12.20 -23.37
N ASN A 528 12.24 13.14 -22.53
CA ASN A 528 13.29 14.11 -22.88
C ASN A 528 14.29 14.32 -21.73
N GLY A 529 15.57 14.01 -21.98
CA GLY A 529 16.63 14.11 -20.98
C GLY A 529 16.97 15.55 -20.55
N GLU A 530 16.81 16.54 -21.43
CA GLU A 530 17.07 17.95 -21.09
C GLU A 530 15.99 18.50 -20.14
N VAL A 531 14.72 18.16 -20.39
CA VAL A 531 13.60 18.49 -19.48
C VAL A 531 13.84 17.86 -18.11
N ASN A 532 14.16 16.57 -18.07
CA ASN A 532 14.47 15.85 -16.84
C ASN A 532 15.62 16.49 -16.05
N ALA A 533 16.69 16.92 -16.73
CA ALA A 533 17.82 17.60 -16.11
C ALA A 533 17.43 18.98 -15.52
N ARG A 534 16.55 19.75 -16.19
CA ARG A 534 16.05 21.03 -15.64
C ARG A 534 15.22 20.82 -14.37
N ILE A 535 14.39 19.78 -14.35
CA ILE A 535 13.60 19.42 -13.17
C ILE A 535 14.52 19.00 -12.02
N ALA A 536 15.48 18.11 -12.29
CA ALA A 536 16.43 17.66 -11.28
C ALA A 536 17.25 18.81 -10.68
N ALA A 537 17.73 19.74 -11.52
CA ALA A 537 18.44 20.93 -11.06
C ALA A 537 17.57 21.83 -10.17
N ALA A 538 16.29 22.01 -10.52
CA ALA A 538 15.36 22.78 -9.69
C ALA A 538 15.08 22.09 -8.35
N PHE A 539 14.95 20.76 -8.33
CA PHE A 539 14.69 20.01 -7.09
C PHE A 539 15.90 20.06 -6.15
N GLU A 540 17.13 20.04 -6.68
CA GLU A 540 18.33 20.18 -5.85
C GLU A 540 18.36 21.53 -5.12
N SER A 541 17.93 22.62 -5.77
CA SER A 541 18.01 23.98 -5.22
C SER A 541 16.78 24.41 -4.43
N GLU A 542 15.59 23.97 -4.83
CA GLU A 542 14.30 24.48 -4.33
C GLU A 542 13.40 23.39 -3.74
N GLY A 543 13.80 22.12 -3.85
CA GLY A 543 12.98 20.96 -3.49
C GLY A 543 11.85 20.67 -4.48
N ALA A 544 11.07 19.64 -4.16
CA ALA A 544 9.96 19.16 -4.99
C ALA A 544 8.83 20.19 -5.19
N ASP A 545 8.79 21.23 -4.36
CA ASP A 545 7.81 22.32 -4.47
C ASP A 545 7.98 23.14 -5.75
N ALA A 546 9.17 23.13 -6.36
CA ALA A 546 9.42 23.75 -7.66
C ALA A 546 8.49 23.23 -8.77
N TRP A 547 7.97 22.00 -8.63
CA TRP A 547 7.01 21.42 -9.57
C TRP A 547 5.63 22.10 -9.50
N TYR A 548 5.25 22.62 -8.34
CA TYR A 548 3.94 23.23 -8.08
C TYR A 548 3.98 24.76 -8.10
N ALA A 549 5.15 25.35 -8.34
CA ALA A 549 5.30 26.78 -8.46
C ALA A 549 4.53 27.35 -9.66
N GLU A 550 4.11 28.61 -9.55
CA GLU A 550 3.48 29.31 -10.66
C GLU A 550 4.42 29.36 -11.88
N GLY A 551 3.92 28.97 -13.06
CA GLY A 551 4.72 28.91 -14.29
C GLY A 551 5.67 27.71 -14.41
N ALA A 552 5.60 26.72 -13.50
CA ALA A 552 6.48 25.54 -13.52
C ALA A 552 6.50 24.80 -14.88
N LYS A 553 5.33 24.56 -15.50
CA LYS A 553 5.23 23.94 -16.84
C LYS A 553 6.13 24.64 -17.86
N ASN A 554 5.98 25.95 -18.01
CA ASN A 554 6.74 26.75 -18.97
C ASN A 554 8.23 26.77 -18.59
N ARG A 555 8.55 26.92 -17.31
CA ARG A 555 9.94 26.87 -16.80
C ARG A 555 10.67 25.61 -17.25
N PHE A 556 10.01 24.45 -17.26
CA PHE A 556 10.63 23.18 -17.64
C PHE A 556 10.61 22.90 -19.15
N LEU A 557 9.63 23.42 -19.89
CA LEU A 557 9.42 23.08 -21.31
C LEU A 557 9.94 24.15 -22.29
N ASP A 558 9.95 25.43 -21.91
CA ASP A 558 10.27 26.55 -22.80
C ASP A 558 11.65 26.38 -23.45
N GLY A 559 11.69 26.54 -24.77
CA GLY A 559 12.91 26.41 -25.58
C GLY A 559 13.35 24.97 -25.84
N ILE A 560 12.63 23.95 -25.34
CA ILE A 560 12.87 22.52 -25.66
C ILE A 560 11.71 21.96 -26.49
N VAL A 561 10.48 22.13 -26.01
CA VAL A 561 9.23 21.74 -26.69
C VAL A 561 8.18 22.84 -26.50
N ASP A 562 7.10 22.78 -27.27
CA ASP A 562 5.96 23.68 -27.08
C ASP A 562 5.19 23.32 -25.79
N PRO A 563 5.15 24.19 -24.76
CA PRO A 563 4.44 23.90 -23.51
C PRO A 563 2.93 23.72 -23.68
N GLU A 564 2.32 24.27 -24.74
CA GLU A 564 0.89 24.13 -24.99
C GLU A 564 0.54 22.78 -25.63
N ALA A 565 1.53 22.04 -26.11
CA ALA A 565 1.35 20.69 -26.63
C ALA A 565 1.36 19.62 -25.54
N TYR A 566 1.59 20.00 -24.27
CA TYR A 566 1.74 19.09 -23.15
C TYR A 566 0.98 19.54 -21.90
N GLU A 567 0.46 18.58 -21.16
CA GLU A 567 -0.14 18.74 -19.84
C GLU A 567 0.84 18.28 -18.76
N GLN A 568 0.90 19.03 -17.65
CA GLN A 568 1.69 18.68 -16.48
C GLN A 568 0.92 17.72 -15.58
N VAL A 569 1.58 16.65 -15.13
CA VAL A 569 1.00 15.69 -14.18
C VAL A 569 1.21 16.19 -12.74
N PHE A 570 0.13 16.24 -11.96
CA PHE A 570 0.15 16.72 -10.56
C PHE A 570 -0.02 15.62 -9.52
N ASP A 571 -0.08 14.36 -9.94
CA ASP A 571 -0.03 13.21 -9.01
C ASP A 571 1.34 13.16 -8.30
N ILE A 572 1.36 12.63 -7.08
CA ILE A 572 2.61 12.30 -6.35
C ILE A 572 2.90 10.80 -6.39
N LEU A 573 4.17 10.47 -6.16
CA LEU A 573 4.66 9.11 -6.07
C LEU A 573 4.12 8.42 -4.82
N ASP A 574 3.93 7.12 -4.95
CA ASP A 574 3.70 6.21 -3.84
C ASP A 574 4.86 6.32 -2.86
N VAL A 575 4.57 6.47 -1.57
CA VAL A 575 5.57 6.58 -0.51
C VAL A 575 6.50 5.35 -0.42
N TRP A 576 6.03 4.19 -0.92
CA TRP A 576 6.88 3.02 -1.08
C TRP A 576 7.96 3.20 -2.15
N PHE A 577 7.75 4.07 -3.13
CA PHE A 577 8.75 4.46 -4.13
C PHE A 577 9.80 5.37 -3.49
N ASP A 578 9.41 6.33 -2.66
CA ASP A 578 10.32 7.21 -1.91
C ASP A 578 11.26 6.38 -1.03
N SER A 579 10.69 5.56 -0.14
CA SER A 579 11.46 4.67 0.74
C SER A 579 12.23 3.59 -0.05
N GLY A 580 11.66 3.08 -1.14
CA GLY A 580 12.30 2.13 -2.05
C GLY A 580 13.51 2.70 -2.80
N SER A 581 13.60 4.03 -2.94
CA SER A 581 14.71 4.73 -3.60
C SER A 581 15.85 5.09 -2.64
N THR A 582 15.74 4.75 -1.35
CA THR A 582 16.78 5.07 -0.35
C THR A 582 18.15 4.46 -0.67
N HIS A 583 18.24 3.36 -1.41
CA HIS A 583 19.55 2.86 -1.85
C HIS A 583 20.26 3.83 -2.81
N ALA A 584 19.53 4.62 -3.58
CA ALA A 584 20.10 5.59 -4.50
C ALA A 584 20.66 6.80 -3.74
N PHE A 585 19.80 7.54 -3.03
CA PHE A 585 20.25 8.78 -2.38
C PHE A 585 20.99 8.58 -1.04
N VAL A 586 21.01 7.35 -0.48
CA VAL A 586 21.77 7.04 0.74
C VAL A 586 22.99 6.19 0.44
N LEU A 587 22.83 5.06 -0.26
CA LEU A 587 23.95 4.12 -0.44
C LEU A 587 24.86 4.53 -1.59
N ARG A 588 24.31 4.99 -2.73
CA ARG A 588 25.09 5.44 -3.89
C ARG A 588 25.64 6.85 -3.71
N ASP A 589 24.82 7.80 -3.28
CA ASP A 589 25.16 9.24 -3.42
C ASP A 589 25.89 9.84 -2.22
N ARG A 590 25.78 9.28 -1.01
CA ARG A 590 26.43 9.84 0.17
C ARG A 590 27.89 9.41 0.29
N ASP A 591 28.72 10.34 0.77
CA ASP A 591 30.13 10.07 1.10
C ASP A 591 30.29 8.95 2.15
N ASP A 592 29.36 8.85 3.09
CA ASP A 592 29.32 7.80 4.11
C ASP A 592 28.50 6.56 3.70
N GLY A 593 28.01 6.52 2.45
CA GLY A 593 27.35 5.40 1.80
C GLY A 593 28.28 4.20 1.51
N SER A 594 27.90 3.36 0.54
CA SER A 594 28.70 2.22 0.10
C SER A 594 29.28 2.43 -1.29
N GLU A 595 30.54 2.02 -1.48
CA GLU A 595 31.29 2.22 -2.72
C GLU A 595 30.59 1.65 -3.97
N ASP A 596 29.88 0.53 -3.81
CA ASP A 596 29.11 -0.11 -4.88
C ASP A 596 27.61 0.23 -4.87
N GLY A 597 27.19 1.13 -3.97
CA GLY A 597 25.80 1.55 -3.80
C GLY A 597 24.87 0.45 -3.26
N MET A 598 25.40 -0.60 -2.65
CA MET A 598 24.61 -1.69 -2.06
C MET A 598 24.82 -1.85 -0.56
N ALA A 599 23.82 -2.36 0.14
CA ALA A 599 23.92 -2.71 1.55
C ALA A 599 24.46 -4.13 1.74
N ASP A 600 25.18 -4.36 2.84
CA ASP A 600 25.47 -5.71 3.31
C ASP A 600 24.21 -6.36 3.89
N LEU A 601 23.39 -5.57 4.60
CA LEU A 601 22.20 -6.08 5.27
C LEU A 601 21.06 -5.04 5.29
N TYR A 602 19.86 -5.50 4.92
CA TYR A 602 18.59 -4.88 5.30
C TYR A 602 18.00 -5.66 6.48
N LEU A 603 17.44 -4.97 7.48
CA LEU A 603 16.88 -5.60 8.68
C LEU A 603 15.58 -4.94 9.10
N GLU A 604 14.44 -5.63 8.96
CA GLU A 604 13.13 -5.11 9.35
C GLU A 604 12.14 -6.19 9.83
N GLY A 605 10.95 -5.75 10.22
CA GLY A 605 9.82 -6.63 10.56
C GLY A 605 9.27 -7.40 9.36
N THR A 606 8.57 -8.49 9.65
CA THR A 606 8.00 -9.40 8.64
C THR A 606 7.00 -8.75 7.67
N ASP A 607 6.35 -7.67 8.08
CA ASP A 607 5.52 -6.80 7.24
C ASP A 607 6.27 -6.22 6.04
N GLN A 608 7.58 -5.98 6.16
CA GLN A 608 8.35 -5.32 5.11
C GLN A 608 8.60 -6.19 3.87
N HIS A 609 8.23 -7.48 3.89
CA HIS A 609 8.12 -8.31 2.67
C HIS A 609 7.04 -7.81 1.70
N ARG A 610 6.09 -7.02 2.19
CA ARG A 610 5.08 -6.31 1.37
C ARG A 610 5.30 -4.80 1.32
N GLY A 611 6.24 -4.30 2.11
CA GLY A 611 6.60 -2.89 2.20
C GLY A 611 8.01 -2.66 1.64
N TRP A 612 8.93 -2.23 2.50
CA TRP A 612 10.22 -1.68 2.10
C TRP A 612 11.16 -2.67 1.41
N PHE A 613 11.23 -3.94 1.82
CA PHE A 613 12.03 -4.94 1.09
C PHE A 613 11.51 -5.10 -0.34
N HIS A 614 10.18 -5.12 -0.46
CA HIS A 614 9.48 -5.31 -1.72
C HIS A 614 9.68 -4.12 -2.66
N SER A 615 9.48 -2.90 -2.17
CA SER A 615 9.65 -1.71 -3.01
C SER A 615 11.11 -1.46 -3.36
N SER A 616 12.04 -1.65 -2.42
CA SER A 616 13.48 -1.46 -2.67
C SER A 616 14.01 -2.40 -3.75
N ILE A 617 13.60 -3.69 -3.75
CA ILE A 617 14.05 -4.62 -4.79
C ILE A 617 13.46 -4.28 -6.17
N LEU A 618 12.17 -3.90 -6.23
CA LEU A 618 11.53 -3.54 -7.51
C LEU A 618 12.13 -2.26 -8.09
N GLN A 619 12.33 -1.26 -7.24
CA GLN A 619 12.95 0.01 -7.61
C GLN A 619 14.36 -0.26 -8.16
N SER A 620 15.22 -0.92 -7.38
CA SER A 620 16.61 -1.19 -7.77
C SER A 620 16.72 -2.11 -8.99
N CYS A 621 15.79 -3.05 -9.17
CA CYS A 621 15.76 -3.88 -10.39
C CYS A 621 15.32 -3.08 -11.62
N GLY A 622 14.42 -2.11 -11.44
CA GLY A 622 13.96 -1.20 -12.48
C GLY A 622 15.03 -0.19 -12.93
N THR A 623 15.93 0.23 -12.03
CA THR A 623 16.93 1.27 -12.33
C THR A 623 18.37 0.75 -12.43
N ARG A 624 18.71 -0.35 -11.76
CA ARG A 624 20.08 -0.90 -11.64
C ARG A 624 20.21 -2.38 -12.01
N GLY A 625 19.11 -3.06 -12.35
CA GLY A 625 19.13 -4.45 -12.81
C GLY A 625 19.32 -5.53 -11.73
N HIS A 626 19.39 -5.18 -10.44
CA HIS A 626 19.57 -6.14 -9.34
C HIS A 626 19.03 -5.64 -8.00
N ALA A 627 19.00 -6.50 -6.98
CA ALA A 627 18.60 -6.13 -5.61
C ALA A 627 19.61 -5.16 -4.94
N PRO A 628 19.16 -4.23 -4.07
CA PRO A 628 20.04 -3.23 -3.45
C PRO A 628 20.78 -3.75 -2.20
N TYR A 629 20.62 -5.03 -1.85
CA TYR A 629 21.16 -5.64 -0.64
C TYR A 629 21.75 -7.02 -0.89
N ARG A 630 22.77 -7.38 -0.10
CA ARG A 630 23.39 -8.73 -0.09
C ARG A 630 22.68 -9.69 0.85
N GLY A 631 22.10 -9.18 1.93
CA GLY A 631 21.37 -9.98 2.90
C GLY A 631 20.11 -9.29 3.40
N VAL A 632 19.13 -10.09 3.79
CA VAL A 632 17.91 -9.65 4.47
C VAL A 632 17.75 -10.42 5.76
N LEU A 633 17.65 -9.69 6.88
CA LEU A 633 17.25 -10.23 8.18
C LEU A 633 15.84 -9.78 8.51
N THR A 634 14.99 -10.73 8.90
CA THR A 634 13.61 -10.44 9.30
C THR A 634 13.36 -10.83 10.75
N HIS A 635 12.66 -9.97 11.48
CA HIS A 635 12.10 -10.30 12.79
C HIS A 635 10.57 -10.34 12.79
N GLY A 636 9.97 -11.02 13.77
CA GLY A 636 8.53 -11.06 14.00
C GLY A 636 7.98 -9.77 14.62
N PHE A 637 6.68 -9.77 14.88
CA PHE A 637 5.99 -8.67 15.55
C PHE A 637 6.14 -8.73 17.07
N THR A 638 5.83 -7.61 17.71
CA THR A 638 5.66 -7.56 19.16
C THR A 638 4.18 -7.71 19.53
N LEU A 639 3.89 -8.60 20.47
CA LEU A 639 2.58 -8.90 21.04
C LEU A 639 2.57 -8.57 22.53
N ASP A 640 1.39 -8.45 23.13
CA ASP A 640 1.27 -8.36 24.59
C ASP A 640 1.65 -9.69 25.29
N GLU A 641 1.63 -9.71 26.62
CA GLU A 641 1.99 -10.90 27.41
C GLU A 641 1.13 -12.13 27.10
N LYS A 642 -0.11 -11.92 26.65
CA LYS A 642 -1.06 -12.97 26.29
C LYS A 642 -0.92 -13.42 24.83
N GLY A 643 -0.06 -12.77 24.05
CA GLY A 643 0.10 -13.05 22.62
C GLY A 643 -0.94 -12.36 21.74
N MET A 644 -1.63 -11.33 22.23
CA MET A 644 -2.58 -10.55 21.44
C MET A 644 -1.89 -9.37 20.77
N LYS A 645 -2.41 -8.96 19.60
CA LYS A 645 -1.96 -7.74 18.92
C LYS A 645 -2.20 -6.53 19.82
N MET A 646 -1.18 -5.67 19.96
CA MET A 646 -1.28 -4.46 20.76
C MET A 646 -2.10 -3.39 20.05
N SER A 647 -3.01 -2.73 20.77
CA SER A 647 -3.76 -1.57 20.28
C SER A 647 -4.11 -0.61 21.40
N LYS A 648 -4.19 0.70 21.08
CA LYS A 648 -4.54 1.72 22.07
C LYS A 648 -5.94 1.53 22.66
N SER A 649 -6.90 1.05 21.87
CA SER A 649 -8.29 0.82 22.31
C SER A 649 -8.41 -0.32 23.33
N LEU A 650 -7.55 -1.35 23.23
CA LEU A 650 -7.49 -2.45 24.19
C LEU A 650 -6.67 -2.12 25.45
N GLY A 651 -5.94 -0.98 25.47
CA GLY A 651 -5.10 -0.58 26.60
C GLY A 651 -3.92 -1.51 26.89
N ASN A 652 -3.57 -2.42 25.97
CA ASN A 652 -2.54 -3.44 26.14
C ASN A 652 -1.17 -3.03 25.53
N THR A 653 -0.98 -1.75 25.19
CA THR A 653 0.25 -1.26 24.57
C THR A 653 1.38 -1.05 25.58
N VAL A 654 2.59 -1.46 25.22
CA VAL A 654 3.82 -1.14 25.96
C VAL A 654 4.59 -0.04 25.23
N ALA A 655 4.83 1.09 25.89
CA ALA A 655 5.62 2.19 25.34
C ALA A 655 7.10 2.06 25.75
N PRO A 656 8.08 2.16 24.82
CA PRO A 656 9.50 2.10 25.14
C PRO A 656 9.92 3.10 26.21
N GLU A 657 9.42 4.34 26.13
CA GLU A 657 9.72 5.40 27.09
C GLU A 657 9.36 5.02 28.52
N GLN A 658 8.20 4.38 28.72
CA GLN A 658 7.75 3.93 30.05
C GLN A 658 8.70 2.86 30.61
N VAL A 659 9.09 1.89 29.78
CA VAL A 659 10.03 0.84 30.19
C VAL A 659 11.39 1.43 30.54
N VAL A 660 11.90 2.34 29.72
CA VAL A 660 13.18 3.01 29.95
C VAL A 660 13.18 3.82 31.24
N LYS A 661 12.09 4.56 31.53
CA LYS A 661 11.93 5.30 32.79
C LYS A 661 11.93 4.38 34.01
N GLN A 662 11.27 3.23 33.91
CA GLN A 662 11.12 2.30 35.02
C GLN A 662 12.36 1.41 35.25
N TYR A 663 12.89 0.83 34.19
CA TYR A 663 13.89 -0.24 34.25
C TYR A 663 15.25 0.15 33.65
N GLY A 664 15.27 1.10 32.70
CA GLY A 664 16.44 1.44 31.88
C GLY A 664 16.40 0.81 30.48
N GLY A 665 17.12 1.41 29.55
CA GLY A 665 17.25 0.93 28.17
C GLY A 665 17.97 -0.41 28.07
N ASP A 666 18.95 -0.69 28.93
CA ASP A 666 19.65 -1.98 28.94
C ASP A 666 18.72 -3.17 29.24
N ILE A 667 17.61 -2.96 29.95
CA ILE A 667 16.63 -4.02 30.21
C ILE A 667 15.84 -4.38 28.94
N LEU A 668 15.44 -3.38 28.14
CA LEU A 668 14.87 -3.64 26.82
C LEU A 668 15.87 -4.34 25.90
N ARG A 669 17.13 -3.91 25.93
CA ARG A 669 18.19 -4.51 25.11
C ARG A 669 18.44 -5.97 25.49
N LEU A 670 18.44 -6.29 26.79
CA LEU A 670 18.56 -7.67 27.25
C LEU A 670 17.34 -8.51 26.84
N TRP A 671 16.13 -7.95 26.92
CA TRP A 671 14.92 -8.64 26.44
C TRP A 671 15.01 -8.98 24.95
N VAL A 672 15.51 -8.05 24.11
CA VAL A 672 15.74 -8.35 22.69
C VAL A 672 16.81 -9.44 22.52
N ALA A 673 17.93 -9.35 23.23
CA ALA A 673 19.05 -10.30 23.10
C ALA A 673 18.69 -11.74 23.48
N GLN A 674 17.78 -11.93 24.46
CA GLN A 674 17.36 -13.25 24.91
C GLN A 674 16.16 -13.82 24.13
N SER A 675 15.56 -13.04 23.23
CA SER A 675 14.37 -13.43 22.49
C SER A 675 14.73 -14.08 21.15
N ASP A 676 13.95 -15.08 20.74
CA ASP A 676 13.97 -15.55 19.36
C ASP A 676 13.25 -14.53 18.48
N TYR A 677 14.04 -13.65 17.85
CA TYR A 677 13.51 -12.59 17.00
C TYR A 677 12.80 -13.10 15.75
N SER A 678 13.03 -14.36 15.34
CA SER A 678 12.45 -14.91 14.11
C SER A 678 10.96 -15.23 14.24
N ALA A 679 10.47 -15.37 15.48
CA ALA A 679 9.06 -15.53 15.82
C ALA A 679 8.46 -14.21 16.35
N ASP A 680 7.15 -14.20 16.62
CA ASP A 680 6.54 -13.07 17.32
C ASP A 680 6.95 -13.04 18.79
N LEU A 681 7.31 -11.86 19.28
CA LEU A 681 7.85 -11.64 20.62
C LEU A 681 6.77 -11.10 21.56
N ARG A 682 6.68 -11.66 22.77
CA ARG A 682 5.79 -11.17 23.82
C ARG A 682 6.51 -10.20 24.75
N ILE A 683 5.79 -9.18 25.20
CA ILE A 683 6.30 -8.22 26.17
C ILE A 683 5.19 -7.68 27.08
N GLY A 684 5.55 -7.46 28.34
CA GLY A 684 4.78 -6.73 29.33
C GLY A 684 5.40 -6.79 30.72
N PRO A 685 4.67 -6.37 31.76
CA PRO A 685 5.20 -6.18 33.11
C PRO A 685 5.95 -7.38 33.72
N GLU A 686 5.42 -8.59 33.59
CA GLU A 686 6.01 -9.81 34.15
C GLU A 686 7.29 -10.19 33.40
N ILE A 687 7.25 -10.14 32.07
CA ILE A 687 8.43 -10.44 31.22
C ILE A 687 9.55 -9.43 31.49
N LEU A 688 9.21 -8.14 31.62
CA LEU A 688 10.18 -7.09 31.91
C LEU A 688 10.76 -7.23 33.32
N LYS A 689 9.94 -7.58 34.31
CA LYS A 689 10.40 -7.87 35.68
C LYS A 689 11.39 -9.04 35.69
N ASN A 690 11.07 -10.14 35.00
CA ASN A 690 11.96 -11.30 34.90
C ASN A 690 13.28 -10.95 34.20
N THR A 691 13.23 -10.13 33.15
CA THR A 691 14.43 -9.62 32.46
C THR A 691 15.28 -8.74 33.37
N ALA A 692 14.66 -7.88 34.18
CA ALA A 692 15.36 -7.06 35.17
C ALA A 692 16.02 -7.89 36.27
N ASP A 693 15.38 -8.99 36.71
CA ASP A 693 15.96 -9.93 37.67
C ASP A 693 17.15 -10.70 37.08
N ALA A 694 17.05 -11.14 35.81
CA ALA A 694 18.15 -11.75 35.08
C ALA A 694 19.35 -10.79 34.96
N TYR A 695 19.10 -9.54 34.58
CA TYR A 695 20.12 -8.48 34.55
C TYR A 695 20.78 -8.28 35.93
N ARG A 696 19.98 -8.22 37.01
CA ARG A 696 20.50 -8.06 38.38
C ARG A 696 21.42 -9.22 38.77
N ARG A 697 21.08 -10.45 38.39
CA ARG A 697 21.92 -11.63 38.63
C ARG A 697 23.24 -11.50 37.88
N LEU A 698 23.20 -11.23 36.58
CA LEU A 698 24.41 -11.03 35.75
C LEU A 698 25.33 -9.94 36.34
N ARG A 699 24.75 -8.80 36.70
CA ARG A 699 25.47 -7.67 37.29
C ARG A 699 26.15 -8.04 38.61
N ASN A 700 25.45 -8.75 39.50
CA ASN A 700 25.99 -9.11 40.80
C ASN A 700 27.09 -10.17 40.69
N THR A 701 26.99 -11.08 39.71
CA THR A 701 28.09 -11.98 39.38
C THR A 701 29.33 -11.20 38.94
N MET A 702 29.18 -10.26 38.01
CA MET A 702 30.30 -9.39 37.58
C MET A 702 30.86 -8.55 38.74
N ARG A 703 30.00 -8.02 39.60
CA ARG A 703 30.42 -7.29 40.81
C ARG A 703 31.28 -8.15 41.72
N PHE A 704 30.85 -9.38 41.97
CA PHE A 704 31.59 -10.29 42.84
C PHE A 704 32.96 -10.61 42.24
N LEU A 705 33.03 -10.94 40.95
CA LEU A 705 34.28 -11.18 40.24
C LEU A 705 35.23 -9.97 40.29
N LEU A 706 34.73 -8.77 39.99
CA LEU A 706 35.53 -7.53 40.08
C LEU A 706 36.03 -7.26 41.49
N GLY A 707 35.22 -7.57 42.52
CA GLY A 707 35.62 -7.41 43.90
C GLY A 707 36.68 -8.42 44.34
N SER A 708 36.59 -9.65 43.86
CA SER A 708 37.54 -10.74 44.14
C SER A 708 38.88 -10.60 43.43
N LEU A 709 38.97 -9.71 42.43
CA LEU A 709 40.19 -9.41 41.68
C LEU A 709 40.78 -8.04 42.04
N ALA A 710 40.37 -7.45 43.17
CA ALA A 710 40.75 -6.07 43.51
C ALA A 710 42.24 -5.91 43.85
N ASP A 711 42.92 -7.02 44.14
CA ASP A 711 44.32 -7.14 44.54
C ASP A 711 45.20 -7.90 43.53
N PHE A 712 44.67 -8.18 42.33
CA PHE A 712 45.40 -8.74 41.18
C PHE A 712 45.66 -7.65 40.14
#